data_AF-A0A538NYU8-F1
#
_entry.id   AF-A0A538NYU8-F1
#
_cell.length_a   1.000
_cell.length_b   1.000
_cell.length_c   1.000
_cell.angle_alpha   90.00
_cell.angle_beta   90.00
_cell.angle_gamma   90.00
#
_symmetry.space_group_name_H-M   'P 1'
#
loop_
_entity.id
_entity.type
_entity.pdbx_description
1 polymer ?
#
loop_
_entity_poly.entity_id
_entity_poly.type
_entity_poly.pdbx_seq_one_letter_code
_entity_poly.pdbx_strand_id
1 'polypeptide(L)'
;SQRRDEDLLMPDESGAAARDALKRRVESAIELAGTMFDSMDFALFFDSDRQLLSIGYRVSEGALDQSYYDLLASEARLASFVAIAKGDVPTRHWFHLGRTVTSVHSGVALISWSGSMFEYLMPYLVMRPPPGSLLDETHRNIVRRQKEYGAARSLPWGVSESAYNARDLEFTYQYSSFGVPGLGLRRSLGDEAVVAPYATALAAMIAPEAAVRNFTHLERAAARGRYGWYEALDYTPVRLPENEKVAIIHCYMAHHQAMTLIALANALHDGAMRVRFHAEPIVQATELLLQERTPRDVDAIRPREEEIKAAAYVRELIPPSSRRFQSAHQATVQTQLLSNGRYAVMMTAAGSGYSRWGDLAVTRWREDPTCDCWGSYIFLRDVDTGAVWSAGYQPSGVEPDNYDASFFEDRVEISRRDGTITTRLEVAVSPEDDAEVRRVTLTNSGSRTREIELTSYAEIVLAPDASDVAHPAFSNLFVQTEFVAEIGAVLATRRRGSPDEAQVWAAHLVVAEGDVFSGVQFETDRARFLGRGRSIRTPISVIDGQPLSNTAGSVLDPVFSLRRRVRLAPGATAHITFWTLAASSRSNVLDLADKHGNPAAFDRLLTLAWTQAQVQLFHLGITSDEATMFQRLGSGVLYSNPTLRPSSDVLARSDAAQPALWAYGISGDLPIVVCRIDNIEDVQIVRQLLQAHEYWRMKQLAVDLVILNEYPPSYAQDLRTALEAMVRATESRRVAGAGARGSVFILRAELVSDEARSLLQSAARAVLFSRRGSLFEQLRLLDESELAVATSQKRIAPKGVPQPVPAQPEIEFFNGLGGFSHDGREYLTILGEGQWTPAPWINVIANPSFGFQTSVEGGGYTWGVNSQQNQLTPWSNDPV
;
A
#
# COMPACT_ATOMS: atom_id res chain seq x y z
N SER A 1 37.15 32.66 -75.61
CA SER A 1 36.17 32.45 -74.53
C SER A 1 36.95 31.84 -73.36
N GLN A 2 37.73 32.51 -72.50
CA GLN A 2 37.79 33.87 -71.94
C GLN A 2 36.48 34.40 -71.36
N ARG A 3 36.52 34.70 -70.04
CA ARG A 3 35.51 35.21 -69.08
C ARG A 3 34.79 34.07 -68.33
N ARG A 4 34.89 33.91 -67.00
CA ARG A 4 35.19 34.83 -65.89
C ARG A 4 35.84 34.08 -64.71
N ASP A 5 36.95 34.63 -64.22
CA ASP A 5 37.37 34.57 -62.82
C ASP A 5 36.51 35.55 -61.97
N GLU A 6 36.52 35.36 -60.64
CA GLU A 6 36.49 36.41 -59.57
C GLU A 6 35.39 36.51 -58.47
N ASP A 7 34.26 35.79 -58.45
CA ASP A 7 33.20 36.10 -57.43
C ASP A 7 32.95 35.02 -56.34
N LEU A 8 33.98 34.47 -55.69
CA LEU A 8 33.81 33.55 -54.53
C LEU A 8 34.48 34.00 -53.22
N LEU A 9 34.72 35.30 -53.06
CA LEU A 9 35.18 35.90 -51.80
C LEU A 9 34.31 37.09 -51.42
N MET A 10 33.11 36.82 -50.90
CA MET A 10 32.36 37.76 -50.06
C MET A 10 32.04 37.07 -48.74
N PRO A 11 32.36 37.68 -47.57
CA PRO A 11 32.03 37.09 -46.29
C PRO A 11 30.52 37.11 -46.09
N ASP A 12 29.93 35.93 -45.85
CA ASP A 12 28.50 35.74 -45.59
C ASP A 12 28.08 36.53 -44.34
N GLU A 13 27.37 37.66 -44.52
CA GLU A 13 26.88 38.54 -43.46
C GLU A 13 26.01 37.81 -42.44
N SER A 14 25.35 36.72 -42.84
CA SER A 14 24.56 35.83 -41.98
C SER A 14 25.42 35.11 -40.93
N GLY A 15 26.59 34.62 -41.34
CA GLY A 15 27.56 33.98 -40.45
C GLY A 15 28.20 34.96 -39.46
N ALA A 16 28.44 36.20 -39.90
CA ALA A 16 28.97 37.26 -39.04
C ALA A 16 27.96 37.66 -37.95
N ALA A 17 26.68 37.87 -38.31
CA ALA A 17 25.64 38.22 -37.36
C ALA A 17 25.36 37.10 -36.33
N ALA A 18 25.36 35.83 -36.77
CA ALA A 18 25.19 34.68 -35.88
C ALA A 18 26.39 34.51 -34.93
N ARG A 19 27.62 34.72 -35.43
CA ARG A 19 28.84 34.72 -34.62
C ARG A 19 28.82 35.82 -33.57
N ASP A 20 28.41 37.03 -33.95
CA ASP A 20 28.35 38.17 -33.03
C ASP A 20 27.24 37.99 -31.99
N ALA A 21 26.11 37.38 -32.35
CA ALA A 21 25.06 37.01 -31.41
C ALA A 21 25.53 35.93 -30.41
N LEU A 22 26.24 34.90 -30.88
CA LEU A 22 26.84 33.89 -30.01
C LEU A 22 27.88 34.50 -29.09
N LYS A 23 28.76 35.37 -29.61
CA LYS A 23 29.76 36.09 -28.83
C LYS A 23 29.12 36.90 -27.71
N ARG A 24 28.10 37.71 -28.01
CA ARG A 24 27.35 38.46 -26.98
C ARG A 24 26.72 37.57 -25.91
N ARG A 25 26.17 36.41 -26.31
CA ARG A 25 25.59 35.44 -25.36
C ARG A 25 26.65 34.81 -24.46
N VAL A 26 27.81 34.47 -25.01
CA VAL A 26 28.94 33.92 -24.25
C VAL A 26 29.50 34.99 -23.30
N GLU A 27 29.67 36.24 -23.76
CA GLU A 27 30.11 37.37 -22.92
C GLU A 27 29.13 37.61 -21.77
N SER A 28 27.81 37.62 -22.05
CA SER A 28 26.78 37.74 -21.01
C SER A 28 26.79 36.55 -20.03
N ALA A 29 27.03 35.33 -20.51
CA ALA A 29 27.14 34.16 -19.63
C ALA A 29 28.41 34.22 -18.76
N ILE A 30 29.52 34.74 -19.28
CA ILE A 30 30.76 34.97 -18.53
C ILE A 30 30.53 36.03 -17.45
N GLU A 31 29.90 37.16 -17.80
CA GLU A 31 29.59 38.23 -16.86
C GLU A 31 28.64 37.74 -15.75
N LEU A 32 27.61 36.99 -16.11
CA LEU A 32 26.69 36.39 -15.14
C LEU A 32 27.39 35.39 -14.22
N ALA A 33 28.21 34.49 -14.76
CA ALA A 33 28.96 33.52 -13.98
C ALA A 33 29.98 34.21 -13.04
N GLY A 34 30.66 35.25 -13.53
CA GLY A 34 31.56 36.09 -12.72
C GLY A 34 30.81 36.79 -11.60
N THR A 35 29.67 37.42 -11.90
CA THR A 35 28.81 38.05 -10.89
C THR A 35 28.34 37.05 -9.84
N MET A 36 27.90 35.86 -10.26
CA MET A 36 27.52 34.78 -9.34
C MET A 36 28.70 34.39 -8.44
N PHE A 37 29.89 34.16 -9.02
CA PHE A 37 31.09 33.83 -8.27
C PHE A 37 31.49 34.91 -7.26
N ASP A 38 31.52 36.18 -7.68
CA ASP A 38 31.87 37.31 -6.82
C ASP A 38 30.85 37.51 -5.70
N SER A 39 29.56 37.24 -5.96
CA SER A 39 28.49 37.34 -4.97
C SER A 39 28.45 36.23 -3.93
N MET A 40 29.11 35.08 -4.16
CA MET A 40 29.16 33.98 -3.18
C MET A 40 30.04 34.36 -1.99
N ASP A 41 29.47 34.56 -0.80
CA ASP A 41 30.23 34.88 0.42
C ASP A 41 30.45 33.63 1.28
N PHE A 42 31.67 33.08 1.24
CA PHE A 42 32.03 31.93 2.08
C PHE A 42 32.32 32.31 3.54
N ALA A 43 32.61 33.58 3.83
CA ALA A 43 32.92 34.03 5.18
C ALA A 43 31.71 33.90 6.11
N LEU A 44 30.49 33.99 5.57
CA LEU A 44 29.25 33.75 6.31
C LEU A 44 29.20 32.37 7.00
N PHE A 45 29.74 31.34 6.35
CA PHE A 45 29.73 29.97 6.87
C PHE A 45 30.99 29.64 7.68
N PHE A 46 31.91 30.58 7.82
CA PHE A 46 33.19 30.35 8.46
C PHE A 46 33.16 30.65 9.96
N ASP A 47 33.50 29.67 10.77
CA ASP A 47 33.63 29.81 12.20
C ASP A 47 35.07 30.20 12.55
N SER A 48 35.25 31.41 13.09
CA SER A 48 36.57 31.95 13.42
C SER A 48 37.24 31.26 14.60
N ASP A 49 36.50 30.56 15.46
CA ASP A 49 37.07 29.89 16.63
C ASP A 49 37.55 28.49 16.24
N ARG A 50 36.73 27.76 15.49
CA ARG A 50 37.04 26.39 15.03
C ARG A 50 37.89 26.36 13.77
N GLN A 51 37.95 27.46 13.02
CA GLN A 51 38.67 27.54 11.74
C GLN A 51 38.12 26.58 10.67
N LEU A 52 36.82 26.30 10.72
CA LEU A 52 36.12 25.37 9.84
C LEU A 52 34.86 26.01 9.22
N LEU A 53 34.39 25.45 8.12
CA LEU A 53 33.12 25.82 7.52
C LEU A 53 31.99 25.03 8.19
N SER A 54 30.93 25.73 8.60
CA SER A 54 29.66 25.12 9.02
C SER A 54 29.00 24.40 7.85
N ILE A 55 28.30 23.29 8.13
CA ILE A 55 27.58 22.55 7.09
C ILE A 55 26.33 23.28 6.58
N GLY A 56 25.85 24.28 7.31
CA GLY A 56 24.63 25.00 6.95
C GLY A 56 24.35 26.22 7.83
N TYR A 57 23.26 26.92 7.47
CA TYR A 57 22.75 28.07 8.21
C TYR A 57 21.24 27.89 8.44
N ARG A 58 20.81 27.91 9.71
CA ARG A 58 19.41 27.74 10.10
C ARG A 58 18.72 29.09 10.08
N VAL A 59 18.10 29.40 8.94
CA VAL A 59 17.44 30.71 8.67
C VAL A 59 16.43 31.08 9.76
N SER A 60 15.66 30.11 10.26
CA SER A 60 14.66 30.33 11.32
C SER A 60 15.27 30.76 12.66
N GLU A 61 16.52 30.37 12.93
CA GLU A 61 17.23 30.66 14.18
C GLU A 61 18.26 31.78 14.04
N GLY A 62 18.54 32.22 12.81
CA GLY A 62 19.56 33.22 12.52
C GLY A 62 20.97 32.77 12.94
N ALA A 63 21.26 31.46 12.90
CA ALA A 63 22.49 30.89 13.41
C ALA A 63 23.08 29.81 12.47
N LEU A 64 24.40 29.64 12.54
CA LEU A 64 25.10 28.54 11.87
C LEU A 64 24.73 27.18 12.50
N ASP A 65 24.79 26.13 11.69
CA ASP A 65 24.73 24.76 12.21
C ASP A 65 25.90 24.48 13.16
N GLN A 66 25.70 23.56 14.10
CA GLN A 66 26.76 23.16 15.04
C GLN A 66 27.68 22.06 14.49
N SER A 67 27.39 21.57 13.28
CA SER A 67 28.20 20.58 12.58
C SER A 67 29.07 21.28 11.53
N TYR A 68 30.28 20.75 11.31
CA TYR A 68 31.30 21.40 10.51
C TYR A 68 31.91 20.41 9.50
N TYR A 69 32.34 20.93 8.35
CA TYR A 69 33.17 20.18 7.42
C TYR A 69 34.61 20.13 7.96
N ASP A 70 34.94 19.06 8.66
CA ASP A 70 36.17 18.90 9.41
C ASP A 70 37.13 17.86 8.83
N LEU A 71 36.84 17.27 7.66
CA LEU A 71 37.68 16.25 7.02
C LEU A 71 38.25 16.74 5.69
N LEU A 72 39.53 16.46 5.45
CA LEU A 72 40.16 16.72 4.16
C LEU A 72 39.61 15.79 3.06
N ALA A 73 39.20 14.58 3.42
CA ALA A 73 38.53 13.63 2.53
C ALA A 73 37.01 13.88 2.49
N SER A 74 36.62 15.01 1.90
CA SER A 74 35.22 15.36 1.64
C SER A 74 35.12 16.18 0.35
N GLU A 75 33.95 16.16 -0.27
CA GLU A 75 33.53 17.04 -1.35
C GLU A 75 33.68 18.53 -0.99
N ALA A 76 33.45 18.87 0.29
CA ALA A 76 33.52 20.24 0.79
C ALA A 76 34.93 20.84 0.70
N ARG A 77 35.98 20.00 0.52
CA ARG A 77 37.35 20.49 0.31
C ARG A 77 37.46 21.42 -0.90
N LEU A 78 36.63 21.23 -1.92
CA LEU A 78 36.60 22.11 -3.09
C LEU A 78 36.10 23.51 -2.70
N ALA A 79 35.05 23.57 -1.88
CA ALA A 79 34.55 24.82 -1.33
C ALA A 79 35.61 25.49 -0.44
N SER A 80 36.26 24.74 0.45
CA SER A 80 37.39 25.22 1.26
C SER A 80 38.51 25.81 0.41
N PHE A 81 38.91 25.11 -0.66
CA PHE A 81 39.96 25.56 -1.57
C PHE A 81 39.56 26.86 -2.29
N VAL A 82 38.35 26.92 -2.83
CA VAL A 82 37.84 28.09 -3.55
C VAL A 82 37.67 29.29 -2.62
N ALA A 83 37.15 29.09 -1.39
CA ALA A 83 37.00 30.15 -0.40
C ALA A 83 38.35 30.78 -0.02
N ILE A 84 39.41 29.97 0.10
CA ILE A 84 40.77 30.47 0.34
C ILE A 84 41.31 31.19 -0.90
N ALA A 85 41.12 30.61 -2.09
CA ALA A 85 41.58 31.21 -3.35
C ALA A 85 40.93 32.57 -3.64
N LYS A 86 39.64 32.71 -3.30
CA LYS A 86 38.90 33.96 -3.40
C LYS A 86 39.30 35.00 -2.34
N GLY A 87 39.82 34.54 -1.20
CA GLY A 87 40.26 35.39 -0.09
C GLY A 87 39.20 35.60 1.00
N ASP A 88 38.04 34.94 0.90
CA ASP A 88 36.96 35.01 1.88
C ASP A 88 37.34 34.35 3.22
N VAL A 89 38.19 33.32 3.16
CA VAL A 89 38.58 32.50 4.31
C VAL A 89 40.12 32.40 4.41
N PRO A 90 40.72 32.48 5.61
CA PRO A 90 42.17 32.41 5.76
C PRO A 90 42.73 31.01 5.47
N THR A 91 43.96 30.96 4.92
CA THR A 91 44.66 29.72 4.55
C THR A 91 44.76 28.68 5.67
N ARG A 92 44.81 29.13 6.93
CA ARG A 92 44.85 28.25 8.11
C ARG A 92 43.66 27.27 8.18
N HIS A 93 42.51 27.61 7.58
CA HIS A 93 41.36 26.72 7.45
C HIS A 93 41.73 25.36 6.83
N TRP A 94 42.52 25.34 5.75
CA TRP A 94 42.95 24.12 5.06
C TRP A 94 43.71 23.14 5.97
N PHE A 95 44.47 23.67 6.92
CA PHE A 95 45.26 22.87 7.84
C PHE A 95 44.47 22.38 9.06
N HIS A 96 43.26 22.91 9.28
CA HIS A 96 42.33 22.42 10.31
C HIS A 96 41.45 21.26 9.80
N LEU A 97 41.39 21.04 8.48
CA LEU A 97 40.76 19.84 7.92
C LEU A 97 41.51 18.57 8.37
N GLY A 98 40.78 17.63 8.95
CA GLY A 98 41.28 16.38 9.49
C GLY A 98 41.94 15.51 8.42
N ARG A 99 43.12 15.00 8.75
CA ARG A 99 43.93 14.11 7.91
C ARG A 99 43.93 12.67 8.43
N THR A 100 42.81 12.26 9.02
CA THR A 100 42.64 10.90 9.56
C THR A 100 42.83 9.89 8.45
N VAL A 101 43.67 8.89 8.68
CA VAL A 101 44.09 7.90 7.69
C VAL A 101 43.84 6.48 8.16
N THR A 102 43.52 5.60 7.22
CA THR A 102 43.31 4.17 7.41
C THR A 102 44.32 3.37 6.58
N SER A 103 44.69 2.18 7.08
CA SER A 103 45.49 1.23 6.31
C SER A 103 44.62 0.48 5.32
N VAL A 104 44.92 0.58 4.04
CA VAL A 104 44.36 -0.26 2.98
C VAL A 104 45.44 -1.25 2.55
N HIS A 105 45.08 -2.46 2.09
CA HIS A 105 46.00 -3.58 1.81
C HIS A 105 47.29 -3.26 1.01
N SER A 106 47.35 -2.12 0.31
CA SER A 106 48.49 -1.69 -0.53
C SER A 106 48.90 -0.22 -0.33
N GLY A 107 48.47 0.45 0.75
CA GLY A 107 48.84 1.84 1.02
C GLY A 107 47.97 2.52 2.09
N VAL A 108 48.05 3.84 2.17
CA VAL A 108 47.27 4.66 3.10
C VAL A 108 46.18 5.42 2.34
N ALA A 109 44.99 5.56 2.92
CA ALA A 109 43.93 6.40 2.40
C ALA A 109 43.38 7.29 3.52
N LEU A 110 43.02 8.53 3.19
CA LEU A 110 42.24 9.37 4.11
C LEU A 110 40.86 8.75 4.35
N ILE A 111 40.34 8.94 5.56
CA ILE A 111 38.98 8.54 5.97
C ILE A 111 38.03 9.71 5.74
N SER A 112 36.88 9.44 5.12
CA SER A 112 35.79 10.39 4.95
C SER A 112 34.67 10.14 5.96
N TRP A 113 33.58 10.92 5.93
CA TRP A 113 32.49 10.73 6.88
C TRP A 113 31.72 9.43 6.57
N SER A 114 31.20 9.30 5.35
CA SER A 114 30.38 8.16 4.96
C SER A 114 31.16 7.06 4.25
N GLY A 115 32.35 7.35 3.69
CA GLY A 115 33.09 6.40 2.86
C GLY A 115 32.53 6.30 1.44
N SER A 116 31.77 7.30 0.99
CA SER A 116 31.16 7.36 -0.34
C SER A 116 32.21 7.71 -1.39
N MET A 117 32.12 7.15 -2.60
CA MET A 117 33.08 7.48 -3.66
C MET A 117 33.00 8.95 -4.12
N PHE A 118 31.83 9.57 -3.98
CA PHE A 118 31.57 10.98 -4.23
C PHE A 118 32.44 11.91 -3.37
N GLU A 119 32.50 11.70 -2.05
CA GLU A 119 33.31 12.51 -1.11
C GLU A 119 34.78 12.61 -1.55
N TYR A 120 35.31 11.54 -2.15
CA TYR A 120 36.67 11.49 -2.65
C TYR A 120 36.82 12.10 -4.05
N LEU A 121 35.97 11.69 -5.00
CA LEU A 121 36.24 11.90 -6.42
C LEU A 121 35.49 13.07 -7.05
N MET A 122 34.45 13.61 -6.41
CA MET A 122 33.77 14.80 -6.95
C MET A 122 34.73 15.99 -7.09
N PRO A 123 35.56 16.34 -6.08
CA PRO A 123 36.56 17.41 -6.22
C PRO A 123 37.55 17.15 -7.37
N TYR A 124 37.87 15.89 -7.65
CA TYR A 124 38.79 15.48 -8.73
C TYR A 124 38.26 15.77 -10.14
N LEU A 125 36.98 16.16 -10.29
CA LEU A 125 36.43 16.65 -11.57
C LEU A 125 37.13 17.93 -12.04
N VAL A 126 37.57 18.78 -11.12
CA VAL A 126 38.16 20.09 -11.41
C VAL A 126 39.52 20.29 -10.73
N MET A 127 39.76 19.64 -9.58
CA MET A 127 41.03 19.71 -8.87
C MET A 127 42.01 18.65 -9.37
N ARG A 128 43.27 19.05 -9.56
CA ARG A 128 44.39 18.20 -9.95
C ARG A 128 45.36 18.08 -8.77
N PRO A 129 45.26 17.02 -7.94
CA PRO A 129 46.25 16.74 -6.92
C PRO A 129 47.61 16.42 -7.58
N PRO A 130 48.73 16.90 -7.02
CA PRO A 130 50.07 16.55 -7.47
C PRO A 130 50.29 15.03 -7.43
N PRO A 131 50.96 14.43 -8.43
CA PRO A 131 51.29 13.01 -8.41
C PRO A 131 52.07 12.63 -7.15
N GLY A 132 51.66 11.55 -6.48
CA GLY A 132 52.30 11.08 -5.25
C GLY A 132 52.01 11.92 -4.00
N SER A 133 51.06 12.86 -4.07
CA SER A 133 50.49 13.51 -2.89
C SER A 133 49.55 12.57 -2.13
N LEU A 134 49.28 12.88 -0.86
CA LEU A 134 48.34 12.13 -0.03
C LEU A 134 46.95 12.02 -0.68
N LEU A 135 46.52 13.07 -1.40
CA LEU A 135 45.25 13.10 -2.12
C LEU A 135 45.27 12.18 -3.35
N ASP A 136 46.32 12.22 -4.17
CA ASP A 136 46.48 11.31 -5.33
C ASP A 136 46.51 9.83 -4.89
N GLU A 137 47.27 9.52 -3.84
CA GLU A 137 47.34 8.16 -3.28
C GLU A 137 45.99 7.72 -2.70
N THR A 138 45.30 8.59 -1.96
CA THR A 138 43.95 8.32 -1.44
C THR A 138 42.99 7.99 -2.58
N HIS A 139 42.93 8.82 -3.64
CA HIS A 139 42.02 8.59 -4.76
C HIS A 139 42.27 7.25 -5.47
N ARG A 140 43.52 6.83 -5.62
CA ARG A 140 43.84 5.51 -6.20
C ARG A 140 43.46 4.36 -5.27
N ASN A 141 43.69 4.51 -3.97
CA ASN A 141 43.43 3.48 -2.98
C ASN A 141 41.92 3.29 -2.71
N ILE A 142 41.10 4.34 -2.73
CA ILE A 142 39.65 4.22 -2.57
C ILE A 142 39.00 3.51 -3.77
N VAL A 143 39.43 3.80 -5.01
CA VAL A 143 38.94 3.07 -6.20
C VAL A 143 39.31 1.59 -6.12
N ARG A 144 40.52 1.27 -5.65
CA ARG A 144 40.94 -0.12 -5.45
C ARG A 144 40.08 -0.81 -4.40
N ARG A 145 39.85 -0.17 -3.26
CA ARG A 145 39.03 -0.71 -2.16
C ARG A 145 37.57 -0.92 -2.57
N GLN A 146 36.98 0.00 -3.32
CA GLN A 146 35.64 -0.13 -3.91
C GLN A 146 35.53 -1.38 -4.80
N LYS A 147 36.53 -1.62 -5.67
CA LYS A 147 36.59 -2.82 -6.52
C LYS A 147 36.70 -4.10 -5.71
N GLU A 148 37.56 -4.13 -4.70
CA GLU A 148 37.72 -5.28 -3.79
C GLU A 148 36.42 -5.58 -3.04
N TYR A 149 35.74 -4.54 -2.56
CA TYR A 149 34.47 -4.67 -1.84
C TYR A 149 33.35 -5.25 -2.71
N GLY A 150 33.21 -4.75 -3.95
CA GLY A 150 32.26 -5.31 -4.92
C GLY A 150 32.58 -6.77 -5.26
N ALA A 151 33.86 -7.09 -5.48
CA ALA A 151 34.31 -8.46 -5.76
C ALA A 151 34.01 -9.42 -4.59
N ALA A 152 34.23 -9.01 -3.35
CA ALA A 152 33.95 -9.82 -2.16
C ALA A 152 32.45 -10.16 -2.00
N ARG A 153 31.56 -9.32 -2.53
CA ARG A 153 30.09 -9.52 -2.53
C ARG A 153 29.54 -10.12 -3.81
N SER A 154 30.40 -10.36 -4.81
CA SER A 154 29.97 -10.74 -6.17
C SER A 154 28.98 -9.74 -6.80
N LEU A 155 29.13 -8.44 -6.50
CA LEU A 155 28.29 -7.34 -7.00
C LEU A 155 29.13 -6.36 -7.86
N PRO A 156 28.50 -5.53 -8.71
CA PRO A 156 29.17 -4.35 -9.27
C PRO A 156 29.72 -3.46 -8.14
N TRP A 157 30.80 -2.71 -8.42
CA TRP A 157 31.32 -1.71 -7.49
C TRP A 157 30.86 -0.31 -7.89
N GLY A 158 30.97 0.68 -6.99
CA GLY A 158 30.37 1.99 -7.23
C GLY A 158 29.53 2.52 -6.07
N VAL A 159 29.88 2.18 -4.83
CA VAL A 159 29.10 2.60 -3.66
C VAL A 159 29.33 4.09 -3.42
N SER A 160 28.25 4.86 -3.45
CA SER A 160 28.27 6.31 -3.28
C SER A 160 26.90 6.78 -2.83
N GLU A 161 26.78 8.04 -2.39
CA GLU A 161 25.48 8.66 -2.13
C GLU A 161 24.56 8.57 -3.34
N SER A 162 23.34 8.09 -3.14
CA SER A 162 22.38 7.91 -4.21
C SER A 162 20.98 7.75 -3.67
N ALA A 163 20.00 7.74 -4.58
CA ALA A 163 18.70 7.19 -4.24
C ALA A 163 18.77 5.66 -4.07
N TYR A 164 17.81 5.09 -3.34
CA TYR A 164 17.74 3.65 -3.04
C TYR A 164 16.29 3.15 -2.99
N ASN A 165 16.06 1.84 -2.81
CA ASN A 165 14.73 1.25 -2.92
C ASN A 165 13.88 1.43 -1.66
N ALA A 166 13.70 2.68 -1.25
CA ALA A 166 12.70 3.13 -0.30
C ALA A 166 12.00 4.35 -0.88
N ARG A 167 10.72 4.55 -0.57
CA ARG A 167 9.93 5.67 -1.08
C ARG A 167 9.19 6.39 0.04
N ASP A 168 8.82 7.64 -0.18
CA ASP A 168 7.85 8.34 0.69
C ASP A 168 6.41 8.06 0.25
N LEU A 169 5.45 8.70 0.92
CA LEU A 169 4.02 8.54 0.66
C LEU A 169 3.63 9.04 -0.75
N GLU A 170 4.45 9.92 -1.33
CA GLU A 170 4.34 10.46 -2.68
C GLU A 170 5.06 9.59 -3.74
N PHE A 171 5.58 8.42 -3.36
CA PHE A 171 6.35 7.50 -4.20
C PHE A 171 7.69 8.05 -4.72
N THR A 172 8.25 9.06 -4.07
CA THR A 172 9.59 9.58 -4.39
C THR A 172 10.65 8.71 -3.75
N TYR A 173 11.64 8.27 -4.54
CA TYR A 173 12.78 7.53 -4.01
C TYR A 173 13.53 8.33 -2.96
N GLN A 174 13.83 7.70 -1.84
CA GLN A 174 14.60 8.31 -0.77
C GLN A 174 16.08 8.33 -1.12
N TYR A 175 16.80 9.32 -0.59
CA TYR A 175 18.22 9.55 -0.82
C TYR A 175 19.01 9.34 0.46
N SER A 176 20.15 8.67 0.37
CA SER A 176 21.01 8.40 1.54
C SER A 176 22.48 8.37 1.15
N SER A 177 23.34 8.45 2.16
CA SER A 177 24.78 8.22 2.01
C SER A 177 25.14 6.77 2.22
N PHE A 178 25.72 6.16 1.18
CA PHE A 178 26.26 4.82 1.20
C PHE A 178 27.78 4.86 1.07
N GLY A 179 28.46 3.98 1.79
CA GLY A 179 29.91 3.89 1.71
C GLY A 179 30.46 2.52 2.05
N VAL A 180 31.76 2.37 1.79
CA VAL A 180 32.46 1.09 1.96
C VAL A 180 33.04 0.99 3.38
N PRO A 181 32.83 -0.15 4.09
CA PRO A 181 33.39 -0.35 5.42
C PRO A 181 34.91 -0.20 5.43
N GLY A 182 35.40 0.53 6.43
CA GLY A 182 36.81 0.87 6.61
C GLY A 182 37.27 2.12 5.84
N LEU A 183 36.39 2.78 5.07
CA LEU A 183 36.67 4.08 4.43
C LEU A 183 35.90 5.26 5.06
N GLY A 184 34.94 5.01 5.95
CA GLY A 184 34.13 6.06 6.60
C GLY A 184 34.17 5.99 8.12
N LEU A 185 33.89 7.11 8.79
CA LEU A 185 33.73 7.20 10.25
C LEU A 185 32.33 6.76 10.74
N ARG A 186 31.33 6.79 9.85
CA ARG A 186 29.95 6.39 10.17
C ARG A 186 29.91 4.92 10.61
N ARG A 187 29.14 4.62 11.67
CA ARG A 187 28.84 3.24 12.10
C ARG A 187 27.88 2.58 11.10
N SER A 188 27.78 1.24 11.09
CA SER A 188 26.91 0.43 10.20
C SER A 188 27.19 0.55 8.69
N LEU A 189 28.38 0.99 8.30
CA LEU A 189 28.83 0.88 6.92
C LEU A 189 28.97 -0.60 6.57
N GLY A 190 28.17 -1.09 5.62
CA GLY A 190 28.22 -2.48 5.12
C GLY A 190 26.91 -3.26 5.15
N ASP A 191 25.91 -2.76 5.88
CA ASP A 191 24.57 -3.39 6.03
C ASP A 191 23.72 -3.24 4.76
N GLU A 192 24.03 -2.23 3.95
CA GLU A 192 23.30 -1.85 2.75
C GLU A 192 24.20 -1.96 1.51
N ALA A 193 23.63 -2.47 0.42
CA ALA A 193 24.38 -2.76 -0.80
C ALA A 193 23.80 -1.99 -1.99
N VAL A 194 24.08 -0.68 -2.05
CA VAL A 194 23.61 0.20 -3.13
C VAL A 194 24.77 0.64 -4.02
N VAL A 195 24.61 0.52 -5.33
CA VAL A 195 25.63 0.86 -6.33
C VAL A 195 25.11 1.94 -7.27
N ALA A 196 25.87 3.03 -7.42
CA ALA A 196 25.52 4.16 -8.26
C ALA A 196 26.40 4.21 -9.53
N PRO A 197 25.81 4.19 -10.74
CA PRO A 197 26.59 4.25 -11.98
C PRO A 197 27.47 5.50 -12.13
N TYR A 198 27.05 6.66 -11.62
CA TYR A 198 27.86 7.88 -11.68
C TYR A 198 29.18 7.75 -10.90
N ALA A 199 29.20 6.94 -9.84
CA ALA A 199 30.41 6.68 -9.07
C ALA A 199 31.44 5.88 -9.90
N THR A 200 30.96 4.98 -10.78
CA THR A 200 31.81 4.31 -11.77
C THR A 200 32.38 5.31 -12.78
N ALA A 201 31.58 6.31 -13.18
CA ALA A 201 32.05 7.38 -14.06
C ALA A 201 33.15 8.22 -13.41
N LEU A 202 32.99 8.61 -12.14
CA LEU A 202 34.01 9.31 -11.37
C LEU A 202 35.33 8.52 -11.31
N ALA A 203 35.25 7.22 -11.05
CA ALA A 203 36.41 6.33 -11.02
C ALA A 203 37.10 6.16 -12.39
N ALA A 204 36.43 6.44 -13.51
CA ALA A 204 37.01 6.38 -14.84
C ALA A 204 38.18 7.37 -15.03
N MET A 205 38.19 8.47 -14.28
CA MET A 205 39.30 9.44 -14.28
C MET A 205 40.60 8.89 -13.67
N ILE A 206 40.56 7.71 -13.03
CA ILE A 206 41.69 7.07 -12.34
C ILE A 206 41.96 5.68 -12.92
N ALA A 207 40.91 4.88 -13.13
CA ALA A 207 41.02 3.51 -13.60
C ALA A 207 40.04 3.26 -14.78
N PRO A 208 40.28 3.87 -15.96
CA PRO A 208 39.34 3.86 -17.08
C PRO A 208 38.98 2.45 -17.55
N GLU A 209 39.96 1.55 -17.69
CA GLU A 209 39.71 0.17 -18.10
C GLU A 209 38.82 -0.61 -17.11
N ALA A 210 39.00 -0.36 -15.81
CA ALA A 210 38.19 -1.00 -14.79
C ALA A 210 36.76 -0.45 -14.80
N ALA A 211 36.60 0.86 -15.02
CA ALA A 211 35.30 1.50 -15.14
C ALA A 211 34.52 0.96 -16.35
N VAL A 212 35.18 0.78 -17.51
CA VAL A 212 34.56 0.16 -18.70
C VAL A 212 34.01 -1.23 -18.39
N ARG A 213 34.81 -2.09 -17.74
CA ARG A 213 34.34 -3.44 -17.35
C ARG A 213 33.16 -3.39 -16.37
N ASN A 214 33.16 -2.42 -15.46
CA ASN A 214 32.06 -2.26 -14.51
C ASN A 214 30.78 -1.73 -15.17
N PHE A 215 30.89 -0.78 -16.11
CA PHE A 215 29.74 -0.34 -16.91
C PHE A 215 29.11 -1.48 -17.69
N THR A 216 29.90 -2.41 -18.24
CA THR A 216 29.35 -3.62 -18.87
C THR A 216 28.57 -4.49 -17.88
N HIS A 217 29.00 -4.57 -16.61
CA HIS A 217 28.25 -5.28 -15.58
C HIS A 217 26.94 -4.56 -15.24
N LEU A 218 26.99 -3.23 -15.06
CA LEU A 218 25.80 -2.40 -14.79
C LEU A 218 24.79 -2.47 -15.93
N GLU A 219 25.24 -2.50 -17.19
CA GLU A 219 24.36 -2.64 -18.36
C GLU A 219 23.65 -4.00 -18.39
N ARG A 220 24.36 -5.09 -18.04
CA ARG A 220 23.75 -6.43 -17.91
C ARG A 220 22.71 -6.51 -16.80
N ALA A 221 22.82 -5.66 -15.78
CA ALA A 221 21.83 -5.50 -14.72
C ALA A 221 20.71 -4.50 -15.08
N ALA A 222 20.58 -4.13 -16.36
CA ALA A 222 19.57 -3.20 -16.88
C ALA A 222 19.62 -1.78 -16.28
N ALA A 223 20.78 -1.35 -15.79
CA ALA A 223 20.97 -0.01 -15.20
C ALA A 223 20.92 1.16 -16.20
N ARG A 224 20.71 0.89 -17.49
CA ARG A 224 20.75 1.89 -18.56
C ARG A 224 19.34 2.11 -19.11
N GLY A 225 18.92 3.38 -19.12
CA GLY A 225 17.64 3.82 -19.66
C GLY A 225 17.79 4.81 -20.81
N ARG A 226 16.68 5.46 -21.16
CA ARG A 226 16.59 6.42 -22.28
C ARG A 226 17.54 7.61 -22.15
N TYR A 227 17.75 8.12 -20.93
CA TYR A 227 18.52 9.34 -20.69
C TYR A 227 19.94 9.06 -20.18
N GLY A 228 20.44 7.84 -20.32
CA GLY A 228 21.74 7.41 -19.80
C GLY A 228 21.58 6.38 -18.70
N TRP A 229 22.41 6.47 -17.67
CA TRP A 229 22.37 5.55 -16.54
C TRP A 229 21.28 5.96 -15.55
N TYR A 230 20.51 4.99 -15.07
CA TYR A 230 19.62 5.18 -13.92
C TYR A 230 20.44 5.48 -12.65
N GLU A 231 19.76 6.06 -11.67
CA GLU A 231 20.37 6.62 -10.46
C GLU A 231 21.19 5.60 -9.66
N ALA A 232 20.63 4.42 -9.39
CA ALA A 232 21.29 3.39 -8.60
C ALA A 232 20.69 1.99 -8.82
N LEU A 233 21.40 0.98 -8.30
CA LEU A 233 20.95 -0.39 -8.15
C LEU A 233 21.04 -0.76 -6.67
N ASP A 234 19.93 -1.14 -6.06
CA ASP A 234 19.85 -1.56 -4.66
C ASP A 234 19.80 -3.09 -4.56
N TYR A 235 20.79 -3.68 -3.90
CA TYR A 235 20.92 -5.12 -3.65
C TYR A 235 20.61 -5.49 -2.19
N THR A 236 20.03 -4.58 -1.41
CA THR A 236 19.82 -4.77 0.03
C THR A 236 18.63 -5.72 0.28
N PRO A 237 18.85 -6.93 0.87
CA PRO A 237 17.83 -7.99 0.90
C PRO A 237 16.49 -7.59 1.52
N VAL A 238 16.50 -6.81 2.60
CA VAL A 238 15.27 -6.36 3.28
C VAL A 238 14.44 -5.38 2.45
N ARG A 239 15.00 -4.83 1.37
CA ARG A 239 14.33 -3.91 0.44
C ARG A 239 14.01 -4.55 -0.90
N LEU A 240 14.21 -5.86 -1.06
CA LEU A 240 13.93 -6.56 -2.32
C LEU A 240 12.60 -7.31 -2.23
N PRO A 241 11.76 -7.27 -3.29
CA PRO A 241 10.62 -8.16 -3.43
C PRO A 241 11.07 -9.64 -3.41
N GLU A 242 10.14 -10.53 -3.06
CA GLU A 242 10.39 -11.97 -3.03
C GLU A 242 10.82 -12.48 -4.42
N ASN A 243 11.94 -13.22 -4.48
CA ASN A 243 12.60 -13.72 -5.71
C ASN A 243 13.38 -12.70 -6.56
N GLU A 244 13.39 -11.41 -6.20
CA GLU A 244 14.25 -10.44 -6.87
C GLU A 244 15.66 -10.38 -6.26
N LYS A 245 16.66 -10.10 -7.11
CA LYS A 245 18.08 -10.00 -6.69
C LYS A 245 18.59 -8.56 -6.65
N VAL A 246 17.88 -7.63 -7.29
CA VAL A 246 18.26 -6.22 -7.40
C VAL A 246 17.04 -5.38 -7.75
N ALA A 247 16.90 -4.22 -7.13
CA ALA A 247 15.92 -3.21 -7.50
C ALA A 247 16.62 -2.05 -8.24
N ILE A 248 16.10 -1.68 -9.41
CA ILE A 248 16.64 -0.58 -10.22
C ILE A 248 15.92 0.72 -9.85
N ILE A 249 16.70 1.75 -9.50
CA ILE A 249 16.15 3.04 -9.11
C ILE A 249 15.91 3.89 -10.35
N HIS A 250 14.69 3.79 -10.89
CA HIS A 250 14.27 4.44 -12.14
C HIS A 250 14.07 5.96 -12.02
N CYS A 251 15.10 6.70 -11.60
CA CYS A 251 15.15 8.16 -11.67
C CYS A 251 16.49 8.64 -12.24
N TYR A 252 16.57 9.94 -12.53
CA TYR A 252 17.76 10.59 -13.05
C TYR A 252 18.04 11.87 -12.26
N MET A 253 19.12 11.90 -11.48
CA MET A 253 19.55 13.12 -10.81
C MET A 253 20.43 13.97 -11.73
N ALA A 254 20.02 15.22 -11.96
CA ALA A 254 20.71 16.12 -12.89
C ALA A 254 22.21 16.29 -12.55
N HIS A 255 22.54 16.40 -11.27
CA HIS A 255 23.92 16.54 -10.82
C HIS A 255 24.73 15.24 -11.00
N HIS A 256 24.14 14.05 -10.81
CA HIS A 256 24.80 12.77 -11.10
C HIS A 256 25.06 12.56 -12.59
N GLN A 257 24.12 12.98 -13.45
CA GLN A 257 24.32 12.97 -14.91
C GLN A 257 25.43 13.96 -15.31
N ALA A 258 25.44 15.16 -14.74
CA ALA A 258 26.48 16.16 -15.01
C ALA A 258 27.87 15.66 -14.59
N MET A 259 28.00 15.10 -13.38
CA MET A 259 29.26 14.50 -12.92
C MET A 259 29.71 13.34 -13.83
N THR A 260 28.78 12.49 -14.26
CA THR A 260 29.06 11.41 -15.21
C THR A 260 29.66 11.95 -16.50
N LEU A 261 29.03 12.96 -17.10
CA LEU A 261 29.49 13.58 -18.34
C LEU A 261 30.87 14.23 -18.18
N ILE A 262 31.08 15.00 -17.11
CA ILE A 262 32.36 15.68 -16.86
C ILE A 262 33.47 14.66 -16.58
N ALA A 263 33.20 13.61 -15.81
CA ALA A 263 34.18 12.58 -15.50
C ALA A 263 34.63 11.83 -16.76
N LEU A 264 33.68 11.45 -17.62
CA LEU A 264 33.97 10.83 -18.91
C LEU A 264 34.73 11.79 -19.84
N ALA A 265 34.32 13.06 -19.89
CA ALA A 265 35.03 14.08 -20.68
C ALA A 265 36.47 14.26 -20.20
N ASN A 266 36.72 14.29 -18.89
CA ASN A 266 38.06 14.34 -18.32
C ASN A 266 38.87 13.07 -18.62
N ALA A 267 38.24 11.90 -18.63
CA ALA A 267 38.92 10.65 -18.97
C ALA A 267 39.28 10.57 -20.47
N LEU A 268 38.45 11.15 -21.36
CA LEU A 268 38.63 11.12 -22.81
C LEU A 268 39.48 12.29 -23.36
N HIS A 269 39.52 13.42 -22.66
CA HIS A 269 40.19 14.65 -23.08
C HIS A 269 41.28 15.07 -22.09
N ASP A 270 42.00 14.10 -21.52
CA ASP A 270 43.19 14.31 -20.68
C ASP A 270 43.01 15.34 -19.55
N GLY A 271 41.84 15.34 -18.91
CA GLY A 271 41.52 16.23 -17.80
C GLY A 271 41.23 17.67 -18.19
N ALA A 272 40.68 17.93 -19.38
CA ALA A 272 40.39 19.27 -19.88
C ALA A 272 39.70 20.23 -18.88
N MET A 273 38.75 19.76 -18.07
CA MET A 273 38.10 20.62 -17.07
C MET A 273 39.01 20.97 -15.90
N ARG A 274 39.92 20.07 -15.52
CA ARG A 274 40.97 20.36 -14.53
C ARG A 274 41.96 21.38 -15.06
N VAL A 275 42.35 21.27 -16.33
CA VAL A 275 43.23 22.26 -16.98
C VAL A 275 42.59 23.64 -16.97
N ARG A 276 41.29 23.75 -17.26
CA ARG A 276 40.55 25.02 -17.21
C ARG A 276 40.50 25.60 -15.80
N PHE A 277 40.15 24.79 -14.80
CA PHE A 277 40.09 25.24 -13.41
C PHE A 277 41.45 25.75 -12.90
N HIS A 278 42.53 25.02 -13.21
CA HIS A 278 43.90 25.37 -12.82
C HIS A 278 44.54 26.48 -13.71
N ALA A 279 43.84 26.97 -14.73
CA ALA A 279 44.29 28.12 -15.51
C ALA A 279 43.95 29.46 -14.83
N GLU A 280 43.01 29.46 -13.88
CA GLU A 280 42.57 30.66 -13.18
C GLU A 280 43.66 31.21 -12.23
N PRO A 281 44.01 32.50 -12.28
CA PRO A 281 45.08 33.07 -11.47
C PRO A 281 44.91 32.85 -9.95
N ILE A 282 43.68 32.96 -9.44
CA ILE A 282 43.38 32.75 -8.01
C ILE A 282 43.62 31.30 -7.58
N VAL A 283 43.37 30.35 -8.49
CA VAL A 283 43.60 28.92 -8.27
C VAL A 283 45.10 28.65 -8.29
N GLN A 284 45.83 29.18 -9.28
CA GLN A 284 47.29 29.05 -9.40
C GLN A 284 48.02 29.55 -8.15
N ALA A 285 47.61 30.69 -7.59
CA ALA A 285 48.18 31.24 -6.36
C ALA A 285 47.98 30.32 -5.14
N THR A 286 46.95 29.47 -5.17
CA THR A 286 46.51 28.62 -4.05
C THR A 286 46.92 27.15 -4.21
N GLU A 287 47.44 26.75 -5.37
CA GLU A 287 47.79 25.36 -5.71
C GLU A 287 48.74 24.67 -4.71
N LEU A 288 49.58 25.44 -4.01
CA LEU A 288 50.51 24.90 -3.01
C LEU A 288 49.79 24.14 -1.89
N LEU A 289 48.53 24.44 -1.60
CA LEU A 289 47.72 23.69 -0.63
C LEU A 289 47.47 22.23 -1.03
N LEU A 290 47.54 21.92 -2.32
CA LEU A 290 47.34 20.55 -2.82
C LEU A 290 48.60 19.68 -2.65
N GLN A 291 49.75 20.27 -2.31
CA GLN A 291 51.02 19.58 -2.11
C GLN A 291 51.08 18.88 -0.73
N GLU A 292 50.11 18.02 -0.46
CA GLU A 292 50.01 17.24 0.78
C GLU A 292 50.99 16.05 0.73
N ARG A 293 51.87 15.95 1.74
CA ARG A 293 52.82 14.84 1.86
C ARG A 293 52.13 13.60 2.43
N THR A 294 52.38 12.43 1.86
CA THR A 294 52.02 11.16 2.50
C THR A 294 52.83 10.98 3.79
N PRO A 295 52.20 10.77 4.96
CA PRO A 295 52.94 10.56 6.20
C PRO A 295 53.75 9.25 6.14
N ARG A 296 55.00 9.27 6.62
CA ARG A 296 55.93 8.13 6.56
C ARG A 296 55.79 7.14 7.71
N ASP A 297 55.28 7.60 8.85
CA ASP A 297 54.98 6.80 10.03
C ASP A 297 53.54 7.08 10.44
N VAL A 298 52.65 6.11 10.26
CA VAL A 298 51.22 6.22 10.62
C VAL A 298 50.86 5.08 11.55
N ASP A 299 50.42 5.39 12.76
CA ASP A 299 49.58 4.51 13.58
C ASP A 299 48.21 4.40 12.89
N ALA A 300 48.16 3.63 11.80
CA ALA A 300 46.95 3.50 11.02
C ALA A 300 45.87 2.83 11.88
N ILE A 301 44.69 3.45 11.95
CA ILE A 301 43.52 2.84 12.58
C ILE A 301 43.23 1.57 11.79
N ARG A 302 43.51 0.40 12.38
CA ARG A 302 43.12 -0.88 11.79
C ARG A 302 41.59 -0.96 11.86
N PRO A 303 40.89 -1.20 10.74
CA PRO A 303 39.46 -1.50 10.80
C PRO A 303 39.26 -2.70 11.72
N ARG A 304 38.34 -2.60 12.69
CA ARG A 304 38.11 -3.67 13.66
C ARG A 304 37.64 -4.92 12.92
N GLU A 305 38.21 -6.09 13.22
CA GLU A 305 37.80 -7.36 12.61
C GLU A 305 36.29 -7.64 12.77
N GLU A 306 35.66 -7.07 13.79
CA GLU A 306 34.22 -7.15 14.04
C GLU A 306 33.37 -6.47 12.94
N GLU A 307 33.83 -5.37 12.35
CA GLU A 307 33.11 -4.66 11.26
C GLU A 307 33.20 -5.43 9.93
N ILE A 308 34.34 -6.10 9.68
CA ILE A 308 34.53 -6.95 8.50
C ILE A 308 33.74 -8.27 8.65
N LYS A 309 33.62 -8.80 9.87
CA LYS A 309 32.84 -10.00 10.19
C LYS A 309 31.32 -9.74 10.24
N ALA A 310 30.87 -8.58 10.72
CA ALA A 310 29.45 -8.19 10.72
C ALA A 310 28.87 -8.09 9.29
N ALA A 311 29.65 -7.54 8.36
CA ALA A 311 29.33 -7.51 6.93
C ALA A 311 29.22 -8.91 6.27
N ALA A 312 29.78 -9.95 6.87
CA ALA A 312 29.71 -11.33 6.39
C ALA A 312 28.54 -12.13 7.00
N TYR A 313 27.82 -11.57 7.98
CA TYR A 313 26.82 -12.27 8.79
C TYR A 313 25.37 -11.79 8.61
N VAL A 314 25.05 -11.02 7.56
CA VAL A 314 23.65 -10.73 7.22
C VAL A 314 23.09 -11.87 6.36
N ARG A 315 22.87 -13.01 7.02
CA ARG A 315 21.97 -14.07 6.57
C ARG A 315 21.00 -14.35 7.71
N GLU A 316 19.84 -13.71 7.62
CA GLU A 316 18.56 -14.29 7.99
C GLU A 316 17.49 -13.40 7.35
N LEU A 317 16.93 -13.88 6.23
CA LEU A 317 15.69 -13.35 5.69
C LEU A 317 14.63 -13.56 6.78
N ILE A 318 14.16 -12.49 7.42
CA ILE A 318 12.87 -12.55 8.11
C ILE A 318 11.85 -12.48 6.97
N PRO A 319 11.15 -13.57 6.62
CA PRO A 319 10.09 -13.50 5.62
C PRO A 319 9.02 -12.52 6.09
N PRO A 320 8.30 -11.84 5.17
CA PRO A 320 7.17 -11.00 5.55
C PRO A 320 6.20 -11.82 6.41
N SER A 321 5.84 -11.30 7.60
CA SER A 321 4.92 -11.97 8.50
C SER A 321 3.55 -12.07 7.81
N SER A 322 3.02 -13.27 7.64
CA SER A 322 1.70 -13.51 7.06
C SER A 322 0.82 -14.31 8.02
N ARG A 323 -0.49 -14.02 8.04
CA ARG A 323 -1.47 -14.86 8.74
C ARG A 323 -1.99 -15.89 7.77
N ARG A 324 -1.81 -17.17 8.09
CA ARG A 324 -2.17 -18.29 7.22
C ARG A 324 -3.23 -19.18 7.87
N PHE A 325 -4.24 -19.55 7.09
CA PHE A 325 -5.40 -20.34 7.51
C PHE A 325 -5.59 -21.51 6.55
N GLN A 326 -5.60 -22.74 7.07
CA GLN A 326 -5.75 -23.96 6.26
C GLN A 326 -7.21 -24.38 6.05
N SER A 327 -8.16 -23.56 6.48
CA SER A 327 -9.60 -23.82 6.37
C SER A 327 -10.39 -22.51 6.37
N ALA A 328 -11.51 -22.49 5.67
CA ALA A 328 -12.48 -21.40 5.73
C ALA A 328 -13.29 -21.40 7.05
N HIS A 329 -13.29 -22.51 7.80
CA HIS A 329 -14.07 -22.69 9.03
C HIS A 329 -13.29 -22.23 10.26
N GLN A 330 -13.13 -20.92 10.39
CA GLN A 330 -12.53 -20.33 11.58
C GLN A 330 -13.57 -20.20 12.71
N ALA A 331 -13.11 -20.29 13.97
CA ALA A 331 -13.97 -20.11 15.14
C ALA A 331 -14.60 -18.71 15.17
N THR A 332 -13.82 -17.73 14.70
CA THR A 332 -14.16 -16.32 14.58
C THR A 332 -13.81 -15.88 13.16
N VAL A 333 -14.58 -14.95 12.60
CA VAL A 333 -14.33 -14.46 11.23
C VAL A 333 -13.02 -13.68 11.21
N GLN A 334 -12.05 -14.17 10.44
CA GLN A 334 -10.75 -13.54 10.26
C GLN A 334 -10.78 -12.64 9.03
N THR A 335 -10.38 -11.37 9.18
CA THR A 335 -10.42 -10.36 8.13
C THR A 335 -9.04 -9.79 7.82
N GLN A 336 -8.84 -9.32 6.60
CA GLN A 336 -7.71 -8.49 6.19
C GLN A 336 -8.23 -7.20 5.55
N LEU A 337 -7.69 -6.07 5.98
CA LEU A 337 -7.94 -4.75 5.38
C LEU A 337 -6.79 -4.33 4.48
N LEU A 338 -7.11 -3.99 3.24
CA LEU A 338 -6.19 -3.44 2.23
C LEU A 338 -6.66 -2.04 1.85
N SER A 339 -5.75 -1.08 1.74
CA SER A 339 -6.12 0.28 1.33
C SER A 339 -4.92 1.10 0.84
N ASN A 340 -5.20 2.01 -0.10
CA ASN A 340 -4.29 3.08 -0.52
C ASN A 340 -4.57 4.42 0.21
N GLY A 341 -5.43 4.42 1.23
CA GLY A 341 -5.87 5.61 1.97
C GLY A 341 -7.12 6.30 1.41
N ARG A 342 -7.62 5.90 0.23
CA ARG A 342 -8.87 6.40 -0.38
C ARG A 342 -9.81 5.27 -0.78
N TYR A 343 -9.29 4.23 -1.41
CA TYR A 343 -9.99 2.99 -1.72
C TYR A 343 -9.63 1.93 -0.68
N ALA A 344 -10.59 1.16 -0.22
CA ALA A 344 -10.36 0.11 0.77
C ALA A 344 -11.14 -1.16 0.47
N VAL A 345 -10.50 -2.29 0.76
CA VAL A 345 -11.06 -3.63 0.63
C VAL A 345 -10.90 -4.34 1.94
N MET A 346 -11.99 -4.91 2.44
CA MET A 346 -11.97 -5.87 3.53
C MET A 346 -12.29 -7.24 2.95
N MET A 347 -11.49 -8.26 3.26
CA MET A 347 -11.81 -9.63 2.87
C MET A 347 -11.65 -10.61 4.03
N THR A 348 -12.59 -11.56 4.15
CA THR A 348 -12.54 -12.66 5.12
C THR A 348 -11.68 -13.81 4.60
N ALA A 349 -11.24 -14.68 5.51
CA ALA A 349 -10.48 -15.88 5.16
C ALA A 349 -11.29 -16.85 4.29
N ALA A 350 -12.63 -16.70 4.23
CA ALA A 350 -13.52 -17.47 3.38
C ALA A 350 -13.80 -16.80 2.01
N GLY A 351 -13.36 -15.55 1.81
CA GLY A 351 -13.49 -14.82 0.54
C GLY A 351 -14.65 -13.81 0.45
N SER A 352 -15.36 -13.56 1.53
CA SER A 352 -16.42 -12.53 1.64
C SER A 352 -15.84 -11.18 2.03
N GLY A 353 -16.58 -10.08 1.95
CA GLY A 353 -16.04 -8.76 2.30
C GLY A 353 -16.74 -7.57 1.67
N TYR A 354 -16.04 -6.43 1.60
CA TYR A 354 -16.55 -5.20 0.98
C TYR A 354 -15.47 -4.43 0.23
N SER A 355 -15.92 -3.50 -0.60
CA SER A 355 -15.12 -2.50 -1.28
C SER A 355 -15.71 -1.11 -1.01
N ARG A 356 -14.85 -0.14 -0.67
CA ARG A 356 -15.23 1.23 -0.28
C ARG A 356 -14.33 2.27 -0.94
N TRP A 357 -14.89 3.45 -1.20
CA TRP A 357 -14.18 4.61 -1.72
C TRP A 357 -14.52 5.83 -0.87
N GLY A 358 -13.58 6.24 0.00
CA GLY A 358 -13.82 7.18 1.08
C GLY A 358 -14.94 6.69 1.99
N ASP A 359 -15.96 7.54 2.19
CA ASP A 359 -17.15 7.22 2.99
C ASP A 359 -18.24 6.47 2.20
N LEU A 360 -18.00 6.10 0.94
CA LEU A 360 -18.98 5.46 0.06
C LEU A 360 -18.75 3.94 -0.04
N ALA A 361 -19.79 3.15 0.16
CA ALA A 361 -19.79 1.75 -0.24
C ALA A 361 -19.76 1.64 -1.76
N VAL A 362 -18.76 0.95 -2.30
CA VAL A 362 -18.75 0.53 -3.71
C VAL A 362 -19.61 -0.73 -3.81
N THR A 363 -19.40 -1.68 -2.90
CA THR A 363 -20.14 -2.94 -2.83
C THR A 363 -20.90 -3.09 -1.52
N ARG A 364 -22.05 -3.77 -1.56
CA ARG A 364 -22.91 -3.97 -0.38
C ARG A 364 -22.27 -4.93 0.61
N TRP A 365 -22.29 -4.57 1.88
CA TRP A 365 -21.86 -5.45 2.96
C TRP A 365 -22.61 -5.18 4.26
N ARG A 366 -22.86 -6.26 4.99
CA ARG A 366 -23.43 -6.24 6.34
C ARG A 366 -22.73 -7.30 7.17
N GLU A 367 -22.48 -6.98 8.44
CA GLU A 367 -21.94 -7.93 9.38
C GLU A 367 -22.94 -9.09 9.57
N ASP A 368 -22.51 -10.31 9.22
CA ASP A 368 -23.21 -11.54 9.55
C ASP A 368 -22.17 -12.64 9.85
N PRO A 369 -21.82 -12.85 11.14
CA PRO A 369 -20.84 -13.85 11.52
C PRO A 369 -21.34 -15.30 11.34
N THR A 370 -22.63 -15.51 11.04
CA THR A 370 -23.21 -16.84 10.89
C THR A 370 -23.19 -17.33 9.44
N CYS A 371 -23.46 -16.44 8.48
CA CYS A 371 -23.51 -16.80 7.08
C CYS A 371 -22.26 -16.41 6.29
N ASP A 372 -21.59 -15.33 6.70
CA ASP A 372 -20.49 -14.66 5.97
C ASP A 372 -20.77 -14.58 4.46
N CYS A 373 -21.96 -14.09 4.08
CA CYS A 373 -22.49 -14.21 2.72
C CYS A 373 -22.44 -12.92 1.89
N TRP A 374 -21.88 -11.83 2.42
CA TRP A 374 -21.77 -10.55 1.70
C TRP A 374 -20.38 -10.33 1.10
N GLY A 375 -20.29 -10.06 -0.20
CA GLY A 375 -19.02 -9.71 -0.83
C GLY A 375 -19.00 -9.75 -2.35
N SER A 376 -17.78 -9.59 -2.88
CA SER A 376 -17.48 -9.64 -4.31
C SER A 376 -16.88 -11.01 -4.65
N TYR A 377 -17.60 -11.78 -5.45
CA TYR A 377 -17.31 -13.19 -5.67
C TYR A 377 -16.94 -13.49 -7.11
N ILE A 378 -16.21 -14.59 -7.31
CA ILE A 378 -15.92 -15.15 -8.62
C ILE A 378 -16.33 -16.61 -8.57
N PHE A 379 -17.39 -16.96 -9.28
CA PHE A 379 -17.86 -18.32 -9.46
C PHE A 379 -17.09 -19.01 -10.57
N LEU A 380 -16.85 -20.30 -10.40
CA LEU A 380 -16.28 -21.18 -11.39
C LEU A 380 -17.30 -22.27 -11.71
N ARG A 381 -17.46 -22.56 -13.00
CA ARG A 381 -18.25 -23.69 -13.47
C ARG A 381 -17.46 -24.49 -14.49
N ASP A 382 -17.31 -25.78 -14.23
CA ASP A 382 -16.79 -26.71 -15.21
C ASP A 382 -17.91 -27.05 -16.21
N VAL A 383 -17.70 -26.73 -17.49
CA VAL A 383 -18.73 -26.84 -18.53
C VAL A 383 -19.08 -28.30 -18.83
N ASP A 384 -18.10 -29.21 -18.70
CA ASP A 384 -18.28 -30.63 -19.01
C ASP A 384 -19.10 -31.33 -17.92
N THR A 385 -18.82 -31.02 -16.66
CA THR A 385 -19.40 -31.71 -15.50
C THR A 385 -20.60 -30.96 -14.90
N GLY A 386 -20.72 -29.66 -15.14
CA GLY A 386 -21.68 -28.78 -14.48
C GLY A 386 -21.36 -28.48 -13.01
N ALA A 387 -20.20 -28.92 -12.50
CA ALA A 387 -19.78 -28.62 -11.14
C ALA A 387 -19.54 -27.11 -10.97
N VAL A 388 -20.04 -26.53 -9.88
CA VAL A 388 -19.93 -25.11 -9.57
C VAL A 388 -19.26 -24.93 -8.22
N TRP A 389 -18.30 -24.02 -8.15
CA TRP A 389 -17.66 -23.59 -6.90
C TRP A 389 -17.30 -22.10 -6.99
N SER A 390 -16.64 -21.58 -5.96
CA SER A 390 -16.19 -20.19 -5.89
C SER A 390 -14.67 -20.13 -5.80
N ALA A 391 -14.06 -19.01 -6.20
CA ALA A 391 -12.60 -18.84 -6.11
C ALA A 391 -12.10 -18.84 -4.64
N GLY A 392 -12.91 -18.27 -3.74
CA GLY A 392 -12.81 -18.46 -2.28
C GLY A 392 -13.63 -19.67 -1.81
N TYR A 393 -14.05 -19.70 -0.54
CA TYR A 393 -15.03 -20.68 -0.04
C TYR A 393 -16.47 -20.17 -0.22
N GLN A 394 -16.68 -18.91 0.15
CA GLN A 394 -17.94 -18.20 -0.08
C GLN A 394 -18.03 -17.73 -1.54
N PRO A 395 -19.25 -17.62 -2.09
CA PRO A 395 -20.53 -17.84 -1.42
C PRO A 395 -21.08 -19.26 -1.64
N SER A 396 -20.51 -20.05 -2.55
CA SER A 396 -21.04 -21.39 -2.88
C SER A 396 -21.04 -22.34 -1.67
N GLY A 397 -20.05 -22.23 -0.78
CA GLY A 397 -19.91 -23.11 0.38
C GLY A 397 -19.54 -24.56 0.01
N VAL A 398 -19.13 -24.80 -1.23
CA VAL A 398 -18.66 -26.10 -1.71
C VAL A 398 -17.31 -26.38 -1.09
N GLU A 399 -17.21 -27.51 -0.39
CA GLU A 399 -15.97 -27.92 0.25
C GLU A 399 -14.91 -28.35 -0.79
N PRO A 400 -13.73 -27.72 -0.80
CA PRO A 400 -12.62 -28.15 -1.63
C PRO A 400 -11.88 -29.34 -1.03
N ASP A 401 -11.05 -29.99 -1.84
CA ASP A 401 -10.12 -31.02 -1.38
C ASP A 401 -9.03 -30.42 -0.47
N ASN A 402 -8.55 -29.22 -0.82
CA ASN A 402 -7.55 -28.47 -0.09
C ASN A 402 -7.92 -26.98 -0.06
N TYR A 403 -7.60 -26.29 1.04
CA TYR A 403 -7.80 -24.84 1.19
C TYR A 403 -6.64 -24.19 1.93
N ASP A 404 -6.22 -23.02 1.47
CA ASP A 404 -5.20 -22.19 2.10
C ASP A 404 -5.51 -20.71 1.86
N ALA A 405 -5.64 -19.92 2.92
CA ALA A 405 -5.78 -18.48 2.84
C ALA A 405 -4.59 -17.82 3.55
N SER A 406 -3.91 -16.91 2.87
CA SER A 406 -2.75 -16.19 3.38
C SER A 406 -2.98 -14.68 3.27
N PHE A 407 -2.87 -13.99 4.40
CA PHE A 407 -3.01 -12.54 4.50
C PHE A 407 -1.64 -11.90 4.62
N PHE A 408 -1.34 -10.99 3.69
CA PHE A 408 -0.18 -10.12 3.69
C PHE A 408 -0.62 -8.67 3.87
N GLU A 409 0.31 -7.80 4.20
CA GLU A 409 0.03 -6.36 4.36
C GLU A 409 -0.43 -5.71 3.04
N ASP A 410 0.08 -6.19 1.91
CA ASP A 410 -0.18 -5.68 0.56
C ASP A 410 -1.30 -6.41 -0.20
N ARG A 411 -1.61 -7.66 0.17
CA ARG A 411 -2.56 -8.50 -0.57
C ARG A 411 -3.16 -9.62 0.26
N VAL A 412 -4.23 -10.21 -0.26
CA VAL A 412 -4.76 -11.50 0.20
C VAL A 412 -4.60 -12.55 -0.89
N GLU A 413 -4.20 -13.74 -0.51
CA GLU A 413 -4.14 -14.92 -1.36
C GLU A 413 -5.03 -16.02 -0.81
N ILE A 414 -5.86 -16.63 -1.66
CA ILE A 414 -6.61 -17.85 -1.34
C ILE A 414 -6.29 -18.89 -2.41
N SER A 415 -5.80 -20.06 -2.02
CA SER A 415 -5.61 -21.22 -2.88
C SER A 415 -6.54 -22.35 -2.46
N ARG A 416 -7.26 -22.92 -3.42
CA ARG A 416 -8.09 -24.12 -3.22
C ARG A 416 -7.93 -25.10 -4.37
N ARG A 417 -8.22 -26.36 -4.11
CA ARG A 417 -8.23 -27.42 -5.12
C ARG A 417 -9.57 -28.14 -5.14
N ASP A 418 -10.11 -28.29 -6.35
CA ASP A 418 -11.37 -28.97 -6.62
C ASP A 418 -11.10 -30.03 -7.71
N GLY A 419 -10.88 -31.27 -7.28
CA GLY A 419 -10.46 -32.37 -8.14
C GLY A 419 -9.11 -32.09 -8.82
N THR A 420 -9.12 -31.93 -10.13
CA THR A 420 -7.90 -31.68 -10.93
C THR A 420 -7.59 -30.21 -11.15
N ILE A 421 -8.45 -29.30 -10.69
CA ILE A 421 -8.31 -27.87 -10.90
C ILE A 421 -7.85 -27.20 -9.61
N THR A 422 -6.73 -26.50 -9.67
CA THR A 422 -6.27 -25.63 -8.60
C THR A 422 -6.65 -24.20 -8.95
N THR A 423 -7.31 -23.52 -8.03
CA THR A 423 -7.71 -22.12 -8.14
C THR A 423 -6.92 -21.30 -7.12
N ARG A 424 -6.24 -20.25 -7.57
CA ARG A 424 -5.58 -19.26 -6.71
C ARG A 424 -6.16 -17.88 -6.98
N LEU A 425 -6.76 -17.28 -5.96
CA LEU A 425 -7.30 -15.92 -5.95
C LEU A 425 -6.32 -14.99 -5.25
N GLU A 426 -5.92 -13.91 -5.93
CA GLU A 426 -5.09 -12.84 -5.38
C GLU A 426 -5.84 -11.52 -5.42
N VAL A 427 -5.95 -10.84 -4.28
CA VAL A 427 -6.68 -9.59 -4.12
C VAL A 427 -5.76 -8.50 -3.58
N ALA A 428 -5.71 -7.36 -4.26
CA ALA A 428 -4.89 -6.21 -3.88
C ALA A 428 -5.58 -4.87 -4.25
N VAL A 429 -5.10 -3.77 -3.66
CA VAL A 429 -5.57 -2.41 -3.95
C VAL A 429 -4.44 -1.63 -4.63
N SER A 430 -4.76 -0.87 -5.68
CA SER A 430 -3.78 -0.05 -6.39
C SER A 430 -3.27 1.08 -5.50
N PRO A 431 -1.95 1.22 -5.32
CA PRO A 431 -1.39 2.34 -4.55
C PRO A 431 -1.54 3.70 -5.23
N GLU A 432 -1.56 3.70 -6.57
CA GLU A 432 -1.61 4.91 -7.40
C GLU A 432 -3.06 5.34 -7.70
N ASP A 433 -3.96 4.38 -7.85
CA ASP A 433 -5.31 4.59 -8.39
C ASP A 433 -6.38 4.05 -7.44
N ASP A 434 -7.61 4.59 -7.52
CA ASP A 434 -8.72 4.15 -6.68
C ASP A 434 -9.37 2.89 -7.27
N ALA A 435 -8.63 1.78 -7.18
CA ALA A 435 -8.88 0.53 -7.87
C ALA A 435 -8.56 -0.69 -6.98
N GLU A 436 -9.41 -1.71 -7.03
CA GLU A 436 -9.09 -3.06 -6.56
C GLU A 436 -8.91 -4.04 -7.72
N VAL A 437 -8.12 -5.08 -7.47
CA VAL A 437 -7.88 -6.16 -8.41
C VAL A 437 -8.11 -7.51 -7.74
N ARG A 438 -8.74 -8.44 -8.49
CA ARG A 438 -8.98 -9.84 -8.11
C ARG A 438 -8.51 -10.74 -9.24
N ARG A 439 -7.30 -11.30 -9.14
CA ARG A 439 -6.74 -12.23 -10.13
C ARG A 439 -7.02 -13.67 -9.74
N VAL A 440 -7.63 -14.42 -10.65
CA VAL A 440 -7.84 -15.86 -10.54
C VAL A 440 -6.88 -16.57 -11.46
N THR A 441 -6.00 -17.37 -10.88
CA THR A 441 -5.11 -18.28 -11.58
C THR A 441 -5.67 -19.69 -11.51
N LEU A 442 -5.89 -20.31 -12.68
CA LEU A 442 -6.40 -21.67 -12.79
C LEU A 442 -5.33 -22.58 -13.37
N THR A 443 -5.04 -23.68 -12.69
CA THR A 443 -4.08 -24.69 -13.17
C THR A 443 -4.77 -26.04 -13.28
N ASN A 444 -4.73 -26.64 -14.47
CA ASN A 444 -5.27 -27.99 -14.70
C ASN A 444 -4.17 -29.03 -14.51
N SER A 445 -4.21 -29.75 -13.39
CA SER A 445 -3.28 -30.85 -13.08
C SER A 445 -3.76 -32.20 -13.62
N GLY A 446 -4.89 -32.23 -14.34
CA GLY A 446 -5.48 -33.43 -14.92
C GLY A 446 -4.89 -33.80 -16.29
N SER A 447 -5.33 -34.94 -16.83
CA SER A 447 -4.90 -35.46 -18.14
C SER A 447 -5.83 -35.08 -19.31
N ARG A 448 -6.94 -34.40 -19.02
CA ARG A 448 -7.93 -33.95 -20.03
C ARG A 448 -8.01 -32.44 -20.05
N THR A 449 -8.25 -31.87 -21.23
CA THR A 449 -8.61 -30.47 -21.38
C THR A 449 -9.92 -30.19 -20.64
N ARG A 450 -10.01 -29.03 -19.99
CA ARG A 450 -11.22 -28.54 -19.30
C ARG A 450 -11.63 -27.19 -19.83
N GLU A 451 -12.94 -26.96 -19.90
CA GLU A 451 -13.50 -25.63 -20.17
C GLU A 451 -14.14 -25.10 -18.89
N ILE A 452 -13.63 -23.96 -18.41
CA ILE A 452 -14.07 -23.34 -17.16
C ILE A 452 -14.69 -21.97 -17.45
N GLU A 453 -15.91 -21.78 -16.97
CA GLU A 453 -16.60 -20.50 -16.91
C GLU A 453 -16.25 -19.78 -15.61
N LEU A 454 -15.76 -18.54 -15.71
CA LEU A 454 -15.61 -17.65 -14.55
C LEU A 454 -16.66 -16.57 -14.64
N THR A 455 -17.45 -16.39 -13.58
CA THR A 455 -18.49 -15.34 -13.50
C THR A 455 -18.28 -14.52 -12.24
N SER A 456 -17.96 -13.23 -12.38
CA SER A 456 -17.87 -12.31 -11.24
C SER A 456 -19.26 -11.90 -10.75
N TYR A 457 -19.35 -11.47 -9.50
CA TYR A 457 -20.56 -10.95 -8.88
C TYR A 457 -20.21 -9.95 -7.79
N ALA A 458 -20.81 -8.77 -7.83
CA ALA A 458 -20.78 -7.80 -6.73
C ALA A 458 -22.06 -6.96 -6.72
N GLU A 459 -22.68 -6.79 -5.57
CA GLU A 459 -23.85 -5.92 -5.40
C GLU A 459 -23.42 -4.46 -5.28
N ILE A 460 -23.93 -3.57 -6.15
CA ILE A 460 -23.44 -2.19 -6.29
C ILE A 460 -24.25 -1.23 -5.41
N VAL A 461 -23.57 -0.33 -4.69
CA VAL A 461 -24.22 0.66 -3.81
C VAL A 461 -23.97 2.11 -4.26
N LEU A 462 -22.70 2.53 -4.35
CA LEU A 462 -22.25 3.89 -4.68
C LEU A 462 -22.86 5.00 -3.81
N ALA A 463 -23.05 4.72 -2.52
CA ALA A 463 -23.64 5.61 -1.52
C ALA A 463 -23.06 5.30 -0.13
N PRO A 464 -23.23 6.17 0.88
CA PRO A 464 -22.88 5.83 2.26
C PRO A 464 -23.65 4.59 2.74
N ASP A 465 -22.98 3.69 3.46
CA ASP A 465 -23.56 2.41 3.93
C ASP A 465 -24.86 2.60 4.72
N ALA A 466 -24.92 3.62 5.57
CA ALA A 466 -26.10 3.92 6.38
C ALA A 466 -27.34 4.20 5.51
N SER A 467 -27.15 4.80 4.32
CA SER A 467 -28.24 5.05 3.37
C SER A 467 -28.71 3.77 2.68
N ASP A 468 -27.81 2.84 2.35
CA ASP A 468 -28.18 1.51 1.80
C ASP A 468 -28.91 0.66 2.84
N VAL A 469 -28.45 0.66 4.10
CA VAL A 469 -29.09 -0.09 5.19
C VAL A 469 -30.49 0.42 5.49
N ALA A 470 -30.70 1.74 5.49
CA ALA A 470 -31.99 2.33 5.83
C ALA A 470 -33.07 2.00 4.78
N HIS A 471 -32.79 2.19 3.48
CA HIS A 471 -33.77 2.01 2.40
C HIS A 471 -33.14 1.45 1.11
N PRO A 472 -32.75 0.16 1.07
CA PRO A 472 -32.02 -0.42 -0.05
C PRO A 472 -32.79 -0.36 -1.37
N ALA A 473 -34.05 -0.83 -1.41
CA ALA A 473 -34.87 -0.81 -2.62
C ALA A 473 -35.02 0.60 -3.23
N PHE A 474 -35.13 1.65 -2.40
CA PHE A 474 -35.20 3.03 -2.88
C PHE A 474 -33.83 3.55 -3.34
N SER A 475 -32.78 3.25 -2.58
CA SER A 475 -31.41 3.67 -2.92
C SER A 475 -30.94 3.10 -4.25
N ASN A 476 -31.30 1.85 -4.55
CA ASN A 476 -30.92 1.16 -5.79
C ASN A 476 -31.49 1.83 -7.04
N LEU A 477 -32.66 2.48 -6.96
CA LEU A 477 -33.28 3.17 -8.10
C LEU A 477 -32.40 4.28 -8.67
N PHE A 478 -31.47 4.83 -7.88
CA PHE A 478 -30.58 5.90 -8.33
C PHE A 478 -29.37 5.38 -9.10
N VAL A 479 -29.08 4.08 -9.05
CA VAL A 479 -27.92 3.50 -9.73
C VAL A 479 -28.31 3.10 -11.16
N GLN A 480 -27.48 3.49 -12.11
CA GLN A 480 -27.63 3.19 -13.53
C GLN A 480 -26.40 2.48 -14.03
N THR A 481 -26.58 1.47 -14.87
CA THR A 481 -25.50 0.71 -15.48
C THR A 481 -25.41 0.94 -16.98
N GLU A 482 -24.20 0.86 -17.51
CA GLU A 482 -23.86 0.97 -18.93
C GLU A 482 -22.81 -0.09 -19.27
N PHE A 483 -22.84 -0.66 -20.48
CA PHE A 483 -21.76 -1.52 -20.97
C PHE A 483 -21.00 -0.80 -22.09
N VAL A 484 -19.67 -0.71 -21.94
CA VAL A 484 -18.77 -0.09 -22.93
C VAL A 484 -17.99 -1.19 -23.63
N ALA A 485 -18.35 -1.42 -24.89
CA ALA A 485 -17.87 -2.57 -25.67
C ALA A 485 -16.38 -2.48 -26.01
N GLU A 486 -15.86 -1.27 -26.20
CA GLU A 486 -14.47 -1.00 -26.61
C GLU A 486 -13.44 -1.54 -25.60
N ILE A 487 -13.78 -1.46 -24.31
CA ILE A 487 -12.94 -1.91 -23.19
C ILE A 487 -13.53 -3.13 -22.47
N GLY A 488 -14.69 -3.64 -22.91
CA GLY A 488 -15.36 -4.80 -22.30
C GLY A 488 -15.76 -4.60 -20.84
N ALA A 489 -16.15 -3.38 -20.46
CA ALA A 489 -16.41 -2.99 -19.06
C ALA A 489 -17.88 -2.65 -18.81
N VAL A 490 -18.38 -2.99 -17.62
CA VAL A 490 -19.66 -2.48 -17.10
C VAL A 490 -19.37 -1.27 -16.23
N LEU A 491 -19.98 -0.13 -16.53
CA LEU A 491 -19.96 1.05 -15.69
C LEU A 491 -21.23 1.12 -14.84
N ALA A 492 -21.11 1.71 -13.67
CA ALA A 492 -22.23 2.10 -12.84
C ALA A 492 -22.05 3.54 -12.35
N THR A 493 -23.14 4.30 -12.29
CA THR A 493 -23.15 5.64 -11.72
C THR A 493 -24.42 5.86 -10.93
N ARG A 494 -24.35 6.75 -9.94
CA ARG A 494 -25.52 7.20 -9.18
C ARG A 494 -26.04 8.52 -9.75
N ARG A 495 -27.35 8.58 -10.01
CA ARG A 495 -28.05 9.82 -10.40
C ARG A 495 -28.00 10.81 -9.25
N ARG A 496 -27.61 12.05 -9.54
CA ARG A 496 -27.60 13.15 -8.56
C ARG A 496 -29.01 13.53 -8.15
N GLY A 497 -29.24 13.68 -6.86
CA GLY A 497 -30.45 14.25 -6.28
C GLY A 497 -30.43 15.78 -6.26
N SER A 498 -29.24 16.41 -6.28
CA SER A 498 -29.07 17.86 -6.40
C SER A 498 -27.86 18.23 -7.29
N PRO A 499 -27.78 19.46 -7.83
CA PRO A 499 -26.64 19.89 -8.64
C PRO A 499 -25.29 19.83 -7.91
N ASP A 500 -25.29 20.08 -6.60
CA ASP A 500 -24.12 20.16 -5.73
C ASP A 500 -23.63 18.79 -5.22
N GLU A 501 -24.41 17.72 -5.45
CA GLU A 501 -24.03 16.38 -5.06
C GLU A 501 -22.85 15.88 -5.91
N ALA A 502 -21.81 15.37 -5.24
CA ALA A 502 -20.64 14.81 -5.89
C ALA A 502 -21.04 13.59 -6.73
N GLN A 503 -20.50 13.51 -7.95
CA GLN A 503 -20.75 12.39 -8.84
C GLN A 503 -19.81 11.25 -8.55
N VAL A 504 -20.34 10.03 -8.65
CA VAL A 504 -19.61 8.79 -8.42
C VAL A 504 -19.79 7.90 -9.64
N TRP A 505 -18.67 7.41 -10.15
CA TRP A 505 -18.61 6.42 -11.21
C TRP A 505 -17.80 5.23 -10.73
N ALA A 506 -18.29 4.03 -11.02
CA ALA A 506 -17.53 2.80 -10.86
C ALA A 506 -17.48 2.05 -12.19
N ALA A 507 -16.41 1.29 -12.41
CA ALA A 507 -16.30 0.40 -13.55
C ALA A 507 -15.83 -0.99 -13.09
N HIS A 508 -16.32 -2.02 -13.75
CA HIS A 508 -15.88 -3.40 -13.58
C HIS A 508 -15.47 -3.96 -14.94
N LEU A 509 -14.24 -4.46 -15.04
CA LEU A 509 -13.70 -5.04 -16.27
C LEU A 509 -12.96 -6.35 -16.01
N VAL A 510 -12.75 -7.13 -17.08
CA VAL A 510 -12.05 -8.42 -17.03
C VAL A 510 -10.97 -8.48 -18.09
N VAL A 511 -9.75 -8.80 -17.66
CA VAL A 511 -8.58 -9.07 -18.51
C VAL A 511 -8.28 -10.55 -18.40
N ALA A 512 -8.16 -11.25 -19.53
CA ALA A 512 -7.93 -12.69 -19.53
C ALA A 512 -6.70 -13.04 -20.37
N GLU A 513 -5.77 -13.77 -19.77
CA GLU A 513 -4.54 -14.28 -20.36
C GLU A 513 -4.63 -15.81 -20.45
N GLY A 514 -4.59 -16.35 -21.67
CA GLY A 514 -4.75 -17.77 -21.95
C GLY A 514 -5.58 -18.06 -23.19
N ASP A 515 -6.00 -19.32 -23.37
CA ASP A 515 -6.91 -19.71 -24.47
C ASP A 515 -8.35 -19.31 -24.12
N VAL A 516 -8.68 -18.07 -24.46
CA VAL A 516 -10.01 -17.48 -24.30
C VAL A 516 -10.73 -17.50 -25.65
N PHE A 517 -11.87 -18.17 -25.72
CA PHE A 517 -12.55 -18.43 -27.01
C PHE A 517 -14.00 -17.90 -27.07
N SER A 518 -14.44 -17.12 -26.07
CA SER A 518 -15.76 -16.48 -26.07
C SER A 518 -15.68 -14.97 -25.82
N GLY A 519 -16.67 -14.23 -26.34
CA GLY A 519 -16.89 -12.83 -25.97
C GLY A 519 -17.18 -12.67 -24.47
N VAL A 520 -17.02 -11.43 -23.97
CA VAL A 520 -17.44 -11.06 -22.62
C VAL A 520 -18.97 -11.12 -22.56
N GLN A 521 -19.53 -11.80 -21.57
CA GLN A 521 -20.95 -11.72 -21.24
C GLN A 521 -21.12 -10.96 -19.93
N PHE A 522 -22.27 -10.33 -19.72
CA PHE A 522 -22.51 -9.56 -18.51
C PHE A 522 -23.96 -9.64 -18.03
N GLU A 523 -24.13 -9.42 -16.74
CA GLU A 523 -25.43 -9.30 -16.08
C GLU A 523 -25.37 -8.11 -15.12
N THR A 524 -26.41 -7.27 -15.16
CA THR A 524 -26.49 -6.10 -14.28
C THR A 524 -27.68 -6.15 -13.33
N ASP A 525 -28.59 -7.12 -13.48
CA ASP A 525 -29.79 -7.27 -12.66
C ASP A 525 -29.64 -8.45 -11.68
N ARG A 526 -29.66 -8.15 -10.37
CA ARG A 526 -29.52 -9.18 -9.33
C ARG A 526 -30.64 -10.23 -9.40
N ALA A 527 -31.87 -9.84 -9.76
CA ALA A 527 -32.99 -10.78 -9.85
C ALA A 527 -32.79 -11.81 -10.96
N ARG A 528 -32.21 -11.37 -12.09
CA ARG A 528 -31.81 -12.28 -13.18
C ARG A 528 -30.61 -13.13 -12.83
N PHE A 529 -29.64 -12.55 -12.12
CA PHE A 529 -28.44 -13.27 -11.71
C PHE A 529 -28.77 -14.41 -10.74
N LEU A 530 -29.55 -14.13 -9.69
CA LEU A 530 -29.92 -15.10 -8.66
C LEU A 530 -31.01 -16.06 -9.15
N GLY A 531 -32.06 -15.52 -9.78
CA GLY A 531 -33.29 -16.23 -10.07
C GLY A 531 -34.22 -16.29 -8.85
N ARG A 532 -35.52 -16.31 -9.11
CA ARG A 532 -36.55 -16.29 -8.05
C ARG A 532 -36.42 -17.48 -7.10
N GLY A 533 -36.51 -17.20 -5.80
CA GLY A 533 -36.44 -18.20 -4.72
C GLY A 533 -35.06 -18.84 -4.54
N ARG A 534 -34.02 -18.21 -5.07
CA ARG A 534 -32.63 -18.63 -4.94
C ARG A 534 -31.82 -17.57 -4.20
N SER A 535 -30.67 -17.99 -3.70
CA SER A 535 -29.72 -17.10 -3.02
C SER A 535 -28.42 -17.03 -3.80
N ILE A 536 -27.50 -16.17 -3.36
CA ILE A 536 -26.15 -16.10 -3.92
C ILE A 536 -25.35 -17.40 -3.78
N ARG A 537 -25.80 -18.35 -2.93
CA ARG A 537 -25.23 -19.70 -2.86
C ARG A 537 -25.62 -20.57 -4.06
N THR A 538 -26.79 -20.31 -4.65
CA THR A 538 -27.38 -21.12 -5.73
C THR A 538 -27.87 -20.30 -6.95
N PRO A 539 -27.07 -19.34 -7.46
CA PRO A 539 -27.52 -18.41 -8.50
C PRO A 539 -27.82 -19.14 -9.81
N ILE A 540 -29.01 -18.93 -10.38
CA ILE A 540 -29.45 -19.58 -11.62
C ILE A 540 -28.48 -19.32 -12.76
N SER A 541 -28.04 -18.06 -12.91
CA SER A 541 -27.22 -17.61 -14.01
C SER A 541 -25.91 -18.40 -14.12
N VAL A 542 -25.37 -18.87 -12.99
CA VAL A 542 -24.15 -19.69 -12.95
C VAL A 542 -24.49 -21.15 -13.14
N ILE A 543 -25.47 -21.68 -12.40
CA ILE A 543 -25.73 -23.12 -12.34
C ILE A 543 -26.22 -23.70 -13.67
N ASP A 544 -27.13 -23.00 -14.35
CA ASP A 544 -27.77 -23.51 -15.57
C ASP A 544 -26.89 -23.47 -16.82
N GLY A 545 -25.77 -22.74 -16.77
CA GLY A 545 -24.82 -22.56 -17.87
C GLY A 545 -25.37 -21.78 -19.06
N GLN A 546 -26.54 -21.13 -18.92
CA GLN A 546 -27.15 -20.34 -19.99
C GLN A 546 -26.39 -19.03 -20.20
N PRO A 547 -26.42 -18.44 -21.42
CA PRO A 547 -25.84 -17.13 -21.66
C PRO A 547 -26.47 -16.07 -20.73
N LEU A 548 -25.63 -15.16 -20.23
CA LEU A 548 -26.14 -13.99 -19.49
C LEU A 548 -26.96 -13.08 -20.42
N SER A 549 -27.86 -12.28 -19.83
CA SER A 549 -28.81 -11.49 -20.62
C SER A 549 -28.18 -10.36 -21.43
N ASN A 550 -26.97 -9.91 -21.07
CA ASN A 550 -26.26 -8.79 -21.69
C ASN A 550 -27.12 -7.51 -21.77
N THR A 551 -27.94 -7.29 -20.75
CA THR A 551 -28.72 -6.06 -20.61
C THR A 551 -28.07 -5.14 -19.59
N ALA A 552 -28.10 -3.84 -19.85
CA ALA A 552 -27.67 -2.79 -18.95
C ALA A 552 -28.75 -1.69 -18.87
N GLY A 553 -28.69 -0.86 -17.84
CA GLY A 553 -29.59 0.27 -17.64
C GLY A 553 -29.99 0.46 -16.18
N SER A 554 -31.20 0.99 -15.97
CA SER A 554 -31.80 1.12 -14.64
C SER A 554 -32.59 -0.14 -14.30
N VAL A 555 -32.15 -0.86 -13.28
CA VAL A 555 -32.76 -2.10 -12.78
C VAL A 555 -33.17 -1.93 -11.31
N LEU A 556 -33.95 -2.86 -10.75
CA LEU A 556 -34.40 -2.78 -9.35
C LEU A 556 -33.27 -2.97 -8.35
N ASP A 557 -32.29 -3.84 -8.66
CA ASP A 557 -31.13 -4.08 -7.82
C ASP A 557 -29.89 -4.36 -8.69
N PRO A 558 -28.98 -3.38 -8.83
CA PRO A 558 -27.86 -3.47 -9.76
C PRO A 558 -26.67 -4.27 -9.21
N VAL A 559 -26.09 -5.09 -10.08
CA VAL A 559 -24.87 -5.87 -9.81
C VAL A 559 -23.80 -5.61 -10.87
N PHE A 560 -22.55 -5.83 -10.51
CA PHE A 560 -21.49 -6.07 -11.47
C PHE A 560 -21.31 -7.58 -11.63
N SER A 561 -21.51 -8.07 -12.85
CA SER A 561 -21.20 -9.45 -13.21
C SER A 561 -20.66 -9.52 -14.63
N LEU A 562 -19.45 -10.07 -14.76
CA LEU A 562 -18.79 -10.36 -16.03
C LEU A 562 -18.47 -11.86 -16.11
N ARG A 563 -18.69 -12.46 -17.27
CA ARG A 563 -18.35 -13.86 -17.55
C ARG A 563 -17.34 -14.00 -18.67
N ARG A 564 -16.37 -14.89 -18.43
CA ARG A 564 -15.38 -15.36 -19.41
C ARG A 564 -15.32 -16.89 -19.41
N ARG A 565 -15.05 -17.47 -20.58
CA ARG A 565 -14.77 -18.90 -20.75
C ARG A 565 -13.32 -19.10 -21.12
N VAL A 566 -12.64 -20.00 -20.42
CA VAL A 566 -11.24 -20.36 -20.70
C VAL A 566 -11.11 -21.85 -20.94
N ARG A 567 -10.24 -22.21 -21.88
CA ARG A 567 -9.86 -23.60 -22.12
C ARG A 567 -8.51 -23.89 -21.48
N LEU A 568 -8.45 -24.94 -20.67
CA LEU A 568 -7.28 -25.36 -19.92
C LEU A 568 -6.82 -26.74 -20.38
N ALA A 569 -5.79 -26.78 -21.22
CA ALA A 569 -5.12 -28.03 -21.58
C ALA A 569 -4.47 -28.71 -20.35
N PRO A 570 -4.16 -30.02 -20.41
CA PRO A 570 -3.40 -30.70 -19.36
C PRO A 570 -2.10 -29.96 -19.02
N GLY A 571 -1.89 -29.64 -17.74
CA GLY A 571 -0.73 -28.88 -17.23
C GLY A 571 -0.74 -27.38 -17.52
N ALA A 572 -1.74 -26.87 -18.25
CA ALA A 572 -1.83 -25.45 -18.58
C ALA A 572 -2.34 -24.61 -17.40
N THR A 573 -1.92 -23.35 -17.39
CA THR A 573 -2.39 -22.32 -16.46
C THR A 573 -2.97 -21.14 -17.23
N ALA A 574 -4.07 -20.58 -16.74
CA ALA A 574 -4.66 -19.34 -17.25
C ALA A 574 -4.83 -18.32 -16.12
N HIS A 575 -4.72 -17.04 -16.46
CA HIS A 575 -4.89 -15.93 -15.52
C HIS A 575 -6.07 -15.06 -15.96
N ILE A 576 -7.02 -14.82 -15.06
CA ILE A 576 -8.19 -13.99 -15.31
C ILE A 576 -8.26 -12.95 -14.21
N THR A 577 -8.13 -11.68 -14.59
CA THR A 577 -8.00 -10.55 -13.68
C THR A 577 -9.25 -9.68 -13.78
N PHE A 578 -9.98 -9.57 -12.68
CA PHE A 578 -11.12 -8.67 -12.56
C PHE A 578 -10.70 -7.40 -11.83
N TRP A 579 -11.07 -6.26 -12.39
CA TRP A 579 -10.80 -4.95 -11.80
C TRP A 579 -12.11 -4.27 -11.42
N THR A 580 -12.13 -3.62 -10.26
CA THR A 580 -13.21 -2.72 -9.86
C THR A 580 -12.61 -1.36 -9.54
N LEU A 581 -13.07 -0.34 -10.24
CA LEU A 581 -12.50 1.01 -10.26
C LEU A 581 -13.54 2.00 -9.76
N ALA A 582 -13.12 3.07 -9.08
CA ALA A 582 -13.97 4.18 -8.71
C ALA A 582 -13.34 5.53 -9.11
N ALA A 583 -14.17 6.47 -9.56
CA ALA A 583 -13.74 7.82 -9.87
C ALA A 583 -14.88 8.83 -9.76
N SER A 584 -14.55 10.12 -9.73
CA SER A 584 -15.53 11.21 -9.64
C SER A 584 -16.17 11.61 -10.99
N SER A 585 -15.71 11.03 -12.10
CA SER A 585 -16.22 11.33 -13.44
C SER A 585 -16.17 10.11 -14.38
N ARG A 586 -17.03 10.12 -15.41
CA ARG A 586 -17.06 9.09 -16.44
C ARG A 586 -15.75 9.03 -17.23
N SER A 587 -15.13 10.17 -17.54
CA SER A 587 -13.85 10.19 -18.26
C SER A 587 -12.75 9.52 -17.43
N ASN A 588 -12.63 9.88 -16.15
CA ASN A 588 -11.56 9.38 -15.30
C ASN A 588 -11.70 7.87 -15.07
N VAL A 589 -12.92 7.35 -14.89
CA VAL A 589 -13.10 5.89 -14.72
C VAL A 589 -12.78 5.13 -16.01
N LEU A 590 -13.01 5.72 -17.18
CA LEU A 590 -12.63 5.12 -18.47
C LEU A 590 -11.11 5.14 -18.67
N ASP A 591 -10.44 6.23 -18.30
CA ASP A 591 -8.97 6.32 -18.35
C ASP A 591 -8.32 5.28 -17.41
N LEU A 592 -8.90 5.08 -16.22
CA LEU A 592 -8.48 4.01 -15.31
C LEU A 592 -8.72 2.62 -15.92
N ALA A 593 -9.88 2.40 -16.55
CA ALA A 593 -10.19 1.12 -17.17
C ALA A 593 -9.24 0.79 -18.33
N ASP A 594 -8.85 1.78 -19.13
CA ASP A 594 -7.85 1.62 -20.19
C ASP A 594 -6.46 1.32 -19.60
N LYS A 595 -6.03 2.08 -18.58
CA LYS A 595 -4.75 1.85 -17.86
C LYS A 595 -4.65 0.43 -17.31
N HIS A 596 -5.70 -0.05 -16.66
CA HIS A 596 -5.74 -1.36 -16.00
C HIS A 596 -6.16 -2.52 -16.91
N GLY A 597 -6.63 -2.23 -18.13
CA GLY A 597 -6.93 -3.23 -19.15
C GLY A 597 -5.69 -3.94 -19.71
N ASN A 598 -4.48 -3.42 -19.46
CA ASN A 598 -3.22 -4.03 -19.86
C ASN A 598 -2.86 -5.22 -18.94
N PRO A 599 -2.56 -6.42 -19.48
CA PRO A 599 -2.09 -7.57 -18.70
C PRO A 599 -0.94 -7.27 -17.71
N ALA A 600 0.02 -6.43 -18.10
CA ALA A 600 1.16 -6.07 -17.26
C ALA A 600 0.79 -5.16 -16.05
N ALA A 601 -0.43 -4.62 -16.00
CA ALA A 601 -0.87 -3.74 -14.92
C ALA A 601 -0.93 -4.47 -13.58
N PHE A 602 -1.26 -5.76 -13.57
CA PHE A 602 -1.37 -6.55 -12.34
C PHE A 602 -0.01 -6.70 -11.65
N ASP A 603 1.02 -7.13 -12.36
CA ASP A 603 2.33 -7.39 -11.76
C ASP A 603 2.96 -6.08 -11.25
N ARG A 604 2.81 -4.98 -12.02
CA ARG A 604 3.22 -3.64 -11.57
C ARG A 604 2.48 -3.24 -10.28
N LEU A 605 1.17 -3.49 -10.21
CA LEU A 605 0.38 -3.16 -9.02
C LEU A 605 0.90 -3.91 -7.79
N LEU A 606 1.17 -5.22 -7.89
CA LEU A 606 1.68 -5.99 -6.74
C LEU A 606 3.02 -5.46 -6.23
N THR A 607 3.96 -5.14 -7.12
CA THR A 607 5.25 -4.54 -6.73
C THR A 607 5.05 -3.21 -6.00
N LEU A 608 4.15 -2.37 -6.50
CA LEU A 608 3.84 -1.09 -5.88
C LEU A 608 3.12 -1.26 -4.54
N ALA A 609 2.17 -2.20 -4.43
CA ALA A 609 1.39 -2.45 -3.22
C ALA A 609 2.29 -2.95 -2.09
N TRP A 610 3.22 -3.85 -2.42
CA TRP A 610 4.26 -4.29 -1.49
C TRP A 610 5.14 -3.13 -1.02
N THR A 611 5.59 -2.28 -1.95
CA THR A 611 6.40 -1.10 -1.62
C THR A 611 5.63 -0.14 -0.70
N GLN A 612 4.37 0.17 -1.03
CA GLN A 612 3.52 1.06 -0.24
C GLN A 612 3.31 0.51 1.17
N ALA A 613 3.05 -0.79 1.31
CA ALA A 613 2.90 -1.45 2.61
C ALA A 613 4.13 -1.22 3.50
N GLN A 614 5.34 -1.44 2.98
CA GLN A 614 6.57 -1.24 3.76
C GLN A 614 6.77 0.23 4.18
N VAL A 615 6.51 1.17 3.27
CA VAL A 615 6.61 2.61 3.53
C VAL A 615 5.60 3.06 4.59
N GLN A 616 4.37 2.56 4.52
CA GLN A 616 3.31 2.83 5.48
C GLN A 616 3.69 2.36 6.90
N LEU A 617 4.18 1.12 7.03
CA LEU A 617 4.63 0.58 8.32
C LEU A 617 5.80 1.39 8.90
N PHE A 618 6.77 1.74 8.05
CA PHE A 618 7.90 2.58 8.45
C PHE A 618 7.45 3.97 8.93
N HIS A 619 6.52 4.62 8.22
CA HIS A 619 6.00 5.93 8.59
C HIS A 619 5.26 5.92 9.93
N LEU A 620 4.47 4.86 10.20
CA LEU A 620 3.80 4.67 11.48
C LEU A 620 4.75 4.24 12.62
N GLY A 621 5.98 3.86 12.29
CA GLY A 621 6.96 3.35 13.25
C GLY A 621 6.51 2.04 13.88
N ILE A 622 5.86 1.17 13.09
CA ILE A 622 5.33 -0.13 13.53
C ILE A 622 5.99 -1.27 12.75
N THR A 623 6.12 -2.41 13.40
CA THR A 623 6.65 -3.63 12.79
C THR A 623 5.56 -4.41 12.05
N SER A 624 5.99 -5.34 11.20
CA SER A 624 5.08 -6.24 10.49
C SER A 624 4.25 -7.12 11.43
N ASP A 625 4.82 -7.52 12.58
CA ASP A 625 4.11 -8.28 13.61
C ASP A 625 3.06 -7.42 14.34
N GLU A 626 3.36 -6.15 14.61
CA GLU A 626 2.39 -5.20 15.17
C GLU A 626 1.24 -4.93 14.21
N ALA A 627 1.52 -4.75 12.92
CA ALA A 627 0.48 -4.61 11.90
C ALA A 627 -0.43 -5.85 11.85
N THR A 628 0.15 -7.05 11.93
CA THR A 628 -0.58 -8.31 12.02
C THR A 628 -1.50 -8.36 13.25
N MET A 629 -1.01 -7.88 14.39
CA MET A 629 -1.79 -7.75 15.63
C MET A 629 -2.94 -6.75 15.47
N PHE A 630 -2.71 -5.60 14.85
CA PHE A 630 -3.73 -4.58 14.65
C PHE A 630 -4.80 -5.02 13.67
N GLN A 631 -4.45 -5.74 12.60
CA GLN A 631 -5.40 -6.39 11.69
C GLN A 631 -6.28 -7.40 12.45
N ARG A 632 -5.68 -8.19 13.34
CA ARG A 632 -6.40 -9.17 14.15
C ARG A 632 -7.40 -8.53 15.12
N LEU A 633 -7.01 -7.47 15.82
CA LEU A 633 -7.96 -6.72 16.65
C LEU A 633 -9.04 -6.06 15.76
N GLY A 634 -8.67 -5.58 14.58
CA GLY A 634 -9.59 -5.06 13.57
C GLY A 634 -10.66 -6.07 13.14
N SER A 635 -10.33 -7.38 13.06
CA SER A 635 -11.33 -8.43 12.83
C SER A 635 -12.41 -8.45 13.91
N GLY A 636 -12.05 -8.29 15.18
CA GLY A 636 -13.00 -8.20 16.30
C GLY A 636 -13.80 -6.88 16.35
N VAL A 637 -13.31 -5.84 15.68
CA VAL A 637 -14.02 -4.57 15.51
C VAL A 637 -15.07 -4.69 14.40
N LEU A 638 -14.73 -5.34 13.29
CA LEU A 638 -15.60 -5.55 12.12
C LEU A 638 -16.66 -6.64 12.36
N TYR A 639 -16.25 -7.75 12.97
CA TYR A 639 -17.12 -8.87 13.32
C TYR A 639 -17.13 -9.03 14.84
N SER A 640 -18.32 -9.02 15.42
CA SER A 640 -18.51 -9.10 16.87
C SER A 640 -17.93 -10.42 17.38
N ASN A 641 -16.91 -10.30 18.22
CA ASN A 641 -16.27 -11.44 18.86
C ASN A 641 -16.68 -11.50 20.35
N PRO A 642 -17.41 -12.54 20.79
CA PRO A 642 -17.79 -12.70 22.19
C PRO A 642 -16.61 -12.69 23.16
N THR A 643 -15.41 -13.10 22.74
CA THR A 643 -14.21 -13.18 23.60
C THR A 643 -13.61 -11.80 23.91
N LEU A 644 -13.87 -10.80 23.05
CA LEU A 644 -13.44 -9.41 23.23
C LEU A 644 -14.50 -8.53 23.90
N ARG A 645 -15.73 -9.03 24.06
CA ARG A 645 -16.85 -8.30 24.66
C ARG A 645 -17.04 -8.69 26.13
N PRO A 646 -17.69 -7.82 26.93
CA PRO A 646 -18.08 -8.17 28.30
C PRO A 646 -19.01 -9.38 28.35
N SER A 647 -19.06 -10.05 29.50
CA SER A 647 -19.97 -11.18 29.76
C SER A 647 -21.44 -10.79 29.53
N SER A 648 -22.28 -11.77 29.18
CA SER A 648 -23.73 -11.59 29.01
C SER A 648 -24.41 -10.88 30.19
N ASP A 649 -23.99 -11.17 31.42
CA ASP A 649 -24.51 -10.53 32.63
C ASP A 649 -24.24 -9.03 32.71
N VAL A 650 -23.18 -8.54 32.04
CA VAL A 650 -22.84 -7.12 31.94
C VAL A 650 -23.61 -6.48 30.79
N LEU A 651 -23.70 -7.17 29.65
CA LEU A 651 -24.47 -6.71 28.49
C LEU A 651 -25.97 -6.53 28.83
N ALA A 652 -26.53 -7.44 29.65
CA ALA A 652 -27.94 -7.42 30.04
C ALA A 652 -28.30 -6.31 31.05
N ARG A 653 -27.32 -5.62 31.64
CA ARG A 653 -27.56 -4.53 32.62
C ARG A 653 -27.83 -3.18 31.97
N SER A 654 -27.64 -3.06 30.66
CA SER A 654 -27.76 -1.81 29.94
C SER A 654 -29.12 -1.68 29.27
N ASP A 655 -30.01 -0.87 29.84
CA ASP A 655 -31.26 -0.44 29.20
C ASP A 655 -31.15 0.94 28.52
N ALA A 656 -29.96 1.55 28.56
CA ALA A 656 -29.70 2.90 28.09
C ALA A 656 -29.66 2.99 26.54
N ALA A 657 -30.23 4.06 26.00
CA ALA A 657 -30.17 4.35 24.57
C ALA A 657 -28.88 5.11 24.19
N GLN A 658 -28.48 5.01 22.91
CA GLN A 658 -27.31 5.67 22.32
C GLN A 658 -27.09 7.15 22.76
N PRO A 659 -28.14 8.01 22.89
CA PRO A 659 -27.96 9.39 23.34
C PRO A 659 -27.29 9.60 24.70
N ALA A 660 -27.26 8.58 25.57
CA ALA A 660 -26.57 8.66 26.87
C ALA A 660 -25.04 8.86 26.71
N LEU A 661 -24.47 8.59 25.54
CA LEU A 661 -23.05 8.83 25.24
C LEU A 661 -22.75 10.27 24.81
N TRP A 662 -23.75 11.02 24.34
CA TRP A 662 -23.54 12.36 23.76
C TRP A 662 -23.04 13.39 24.77
N ALA A 663 -23.38 13.22 26.05
CA ALA A 663 -22.86 14.04 27.15
C ALA A 663 -21.32 13.97 27.27
N TYR A 664 -20.70 12.94 26.69
CA TYR A 664 -19.26 12.72 26.68
C TYR A 664 -18.63 12.97 25.31
N GLY A 665 -19.39 13.50 24.34
CA GLY A 665 -18.93 13.80 22.98
C GLY A 665 -18.79 12.58 22.07
N ILE A 666 -19.26 11.41 22.51
CA ILE A 666 -19.21 10.15 21.73
C ILE A 666 -20.56 10.00 21.02
N SER A 667 -20.60 9.95 19.69
CA SER A 667 -21.89 9.82 18.97
C SER A 667 -22.50 8.43 19.15
N GLY A 668 -21.64 7.40 19.15
CA GLY A 668 -22.05 5.99 19.23
C GLY A 668 -22.39 5.35 17.88
N ASP A 669 -22.13 6.03 16.76
CA ASP A 669 -22.39 5.49 15.40
C ASP A 669 -21.25 4.63 14.88
N LEU A 670 -20.02 4.90 15.34
CA LEU A 670 -18.83 4.14 14.97
C LEU A 670 -18.61 2.96 15.93
N PRO A 671 -17.95 1.88 15.47
CA PRO A 671 -17.43 0.84 16.35
C PRO A 671 -16.57 1.44 17.47
N ILE A 672 -16.84 1.05 18.73
CA ILE A 672 -16.11 1.53 19.89
C ILE A 672 -15.15 0.45 20.40
N VAL A 673 -13.88 0.84 20.63
CA VAL A 673 -12.90 0.06 21.39
C VAL A 673 -12.65 0.75 22.72
N VAL A 674 -12.81 0.02 23.82
CA VAL A 674 -12.60 0.56 25.17
C VAL A 674 -11.32 -0.01 25.78
N CYS A 675 -10.46 0.86 26.29
CA CYS A 675 -9.28 0.49 27.08
C CYS A 675 -9.45 1.00 28.52
N ARG A 676 -9.43 0.09 29.48
CA ARG A 676 -9.49 0.41 30.92
C ARG A 676 -8.09 0.44 31.50
N ILE A 677 -7.68 1.61 32.00
CA ILE A 677 -6.35 1.84 32.58
C ILE A 677 -6.44 2.28 34.04
N ASP A 678 -5.72 1.59 34.91
CA ASP A 678 -5.66 1.87 36.34
C ASP A 678 -4.26 1.76 36.94
N ASN A 679 -3.23 1.79 36.09
CA ASN A 679 -1.84 1.98 36.50
C ASN A 679 -1.07 2.74 35.40
N ILE A 680 -0.15 3.61 35.80
CA ILE A 680 0.70 4.39 34.88
C ILE A 680 1.80 3.53 34.23
N GLU A 681 2.21 2.44 34.87
CA GLU A 681 3.20 1.51 34.33
C GLU A 681 2.67 0.76 33.10
N ASP A 682 1.35 0.62 32.99
CA ASP A 682 0.68 -0.12 31.91
C ASP A 682 0.35 0.76 30.70
N VAL A 683 0.84 2.00 30.64
CA VAL A 683 0.58 2.95 29.54
C VAL A 683 1.00 2.42 28.16
N GLN A 684 1.84 1.38 28.12
CA GLN A 684 2.25 0.74 26.86
C GLN A 684 1.09 0.15 26.06
N ILE A 685 0.04 -0.40 26.71
CA ILE A 685 -1.14 -0.88 25.98
C ILE A 685 -1.87 0.26 25.27
N VAL A 686 -1.91 1.44 25.91
CA VAL A 686 -2.52 2.64 25.33
C VAL A 686 -1.69 3.10 24.14
N ARG A 687 -0.35 3.06 24.23
CA ARG A 687 0.52 3.39 23.10
C ARG A 687 0.24 2.49 21.90
N GLN A 688 0.15 1.18 22.13
CA GLN A 688 -0.16 0.20 21.09
C GLN A 688 -1.55 0.43 20.49
N LEU A 689 -2.55 0.78 21.30
CA LEU A 689 -3.90 1.08 20.80
C LEU A 689 -3.98 2.40 20.03
N LEU A 690 -3.19 3.41 20.38
CA LEU A 690 -3.06 4.64 19.58
C LEU A 690 -2.41 4.33 18.23
N GLN A 691 -1.37 3.49 18.20
CA GLN A 691 -0.77 3.02 16.94
C GLN A 691 -1.76 2.19 16.11
N ALA A 692 -2.53 1.30 16.75
CA ALA A 692 -3.58 0.52 16.09
C ALA A 692 -4.67 1.44 15.50
N HIS A 693 -5.06 2.50 16.23
CA HIS A 693 -6.04 3.47 15.77
C HIS A 693 -5.59 4.22 14.52
N GLU A 694 -4.34 4.70 14.49
CA GLU A 694 -3.77 5.32 13.28
C GLU A 694 -3.59 4.32 12.13
N TYR A 695 -3.23 3.08 12.43
CA TYR A 695 -3.15 2.01 11.44
C TYR A 695 -4.52 1.72 10.80
N TRP A 696 -5.59 1.59 11.61
CA TRP A 696 -6.95 1.40 11.11
C TRP A 696 -7.43 2.57 10.28
N ARG A 697 -7.15 3.80 10.72
CA ARG A 697 -7.45 5.02 9.97
C ARG A 697 -6.78 4.99 8.59
N MET A 698 -5.49 4.66 8.54
CA MET A 698 -4.77 4.45 7.28
C MET A 698 -5.43 3.37 6.40
N LYS A 699 -5.96 2.30 7.00
CA LYS A 699 -6.73 1.24 6.32
C LYS A 699 -8.21 1.57 6.07
N GLN A 700 -8.63 2.81 6.27
CA GLN A 700 -10.02 3.29 6.14
C GLN A 700 -11.04 2.59 7.07
N LEU A 701 -10.60 2.02 8.18
CA LEU A 701 -11.48 1.50 9.23
C LEU A 701 -11.72 2.59 10.28
N ALA A 702 -12.96 3.10 10.32
CA ALA A 702 -13.38 4.10 11.29
C ALA A 702 -13.69 3.47 12.65
N VAL A 703 -13.01 3.93 13.71
CA VAL A 703 -13.13 3.40 15.08
C VAL A 703 -13.03 4.54 16.09
N ASP A 704 -13.90 4.54 17.09
CA ASP A 704 -13.75 5.39 18.27
C ASP A 704 -12.99 4.63 19.37
N LEU A 705 -11.89 5.21 19.85
CA LEU A 705 -11.07 4.65 20.93
C LEU A 705 -11.38 5.39 22.23
N VAL A 706 -11.95 4.70 23.22
CA VAL A 706 -12.28 5.26 24.53
C VAL A 706 -11.31 4.72 25.58
N ILE A 707 -10.48 5.60 26.13
CA ILE A 707 -9.57 5.31 27.24
C ILE A 707 -10.28 5.71 28.54
N LEU A 708 -10.69 4.70 29.30
CA LEU A 708 -11.33 4.87 30.60
C LEU A 708 -10.28 4.82 31.71
N ASN A 709 -9.99 5.98 32.31
CA ASN A 709 -9.08 6.14 33.42
C ASN A 709 -9.79 5.78 34.74
N GLU A 710 -9.39 4.66 35.33
CA GLU A 710 -9.85 4.13 36.62
C GLU A 710 -8.84 4.37 37.75
N TYR A 711 -7.81 5.20 37.52
CA TYR A 711 -6.78 5.52 38.51
C TYR A 711 -7.32 6.38 39.66
N PRO A 712 -6.89 6.14 40.92
CA PRO A 712 -7.37 6.89 42.08
C PRO A 712 -7.14 8.41 41.94
N PRO A 713 -8.08 9.25 42.43
CA PRO A 713 -8.13 10.68 42.15
C PRO A 713 -6.93 11.47 42.67
N SER A 714 -6.20 10.97 43.68
CA SER A 714 -5.01 11.62 44.23
C SER A 714 -3.80 11.62 43.29
N TYR A 715 -3.74 10.71 42.31
CA TYR A 715 -2.65 10.57 41.35
C TYR A 715 -3.12 10.56 39.88
N ALA A 716 -4.43 10.72 39.64
CA ALA A 716 -5.04 10.68 38.32
C ALA A 716 -4.53 11.77 37.36
N GLN A 717 -3.98 12.87 37.88
CA GLN A 717 -3.50 13.98 37.07
C GLN A 717 -2.24 13.64 36.28
N ASP A 718 -1.29 12.91 36.86
CA ASP A 718 -0.04 12.54 36.18
C ASP A 718 -0.30 11.57 35.02
N LEU A 719 -1.13 10.55 35.28
CA LEU A 719 -1.58 9.62 34.23
C LEU A 719 -2.34 10.36 33.13
N ARG A 720 -3.23 11.29 33.49
CA ARG A 720 -3.96 12.10 32.52
C ARG A 720 -3.02 12.91 31.63
N THR A 721 -2.05 13.61 32.22
CA THR A 721 -1.06 14.39 31.46
C THR A 721 -0.23 13.50 30.54
N ALA A 722 0.15 12.30 30.98
CA ALA A 722 0.84 11.33 30.13
C ALA A 722 -0.01 10.87 28.94
N LEU A 723 -1.29 10.54 29.19
CA LEU A 723 -2.24 10.12 28.14
C LEU A 723 -2.51 11.25 27.14
N GLU A 724 -2.76 12.47 27.61
CA GLU A 724 -2.97 13.65 26.75
C GLU A 724 -1.72 13.97 25.93
N ALA A 725 -0.52 13.84 26.51
CA ALA A 725 0.74 14.02 25.77
C ALA A 725 0.91 12.97 24.66
N MET A 726 0.57 11.71 24.93
CA MET A 726 0.62 10.64 23.93
C MET A 726 -0.38 10.82 22.80
N VAL A 727 -1.61 11.22 23.11
CA VAL A 727 -2.62 11.56 22.10
C VAL A 727 -2.09 12.69 21.24
N ARG A 728 -1.69 13.83 21.84
CA ARG A 728 -1.15 14.98 21.10
C ARG A 728 0.04 14.63 20.21
N ALA A 729 0.99 13.83 20.70
CA ALA A 729 2.14 13.38 19.92
C ALA A 729 1.75 12.50 18.73
N THR A 730 0.63 11.79 18.83
CA THR A 730 0.06 11.00 17.73
C THR A 730 -0.67 11.92 16.75
N GLU A 731 -1.49 12.86 17.25
CA GLU A 731 -2.19 13.83 16.41
C GLU A 731 -1.23 14.75 15.63
N SER A 732 -0.11 15.15 16.22
CA SER A 732 0.90 15.99 15.55
C SER A 732 1.64 15.27 14.43
N ARG A 733 1.69 13.93 14.47
CA ARG A 733 2.26 13.10 13.40
C ARG A 733 1.25 12.79 12.30
N ARG A 734 -0.01 13.20 12.45
CA ARG A 734 -1.04 12.97 11.43
C ARG A 734 -0.78 13.82 10.19
N VAL A 735 -0.76 13.16 9.04
CA VAL A 735 -0.77 13.82 7.75
C VAL A 735 -2.20 14.31 7.46
N ALA A 736 -2.34 15.59 7.10
CA ALA A 736 -3.63 16.17 6.72
C ALA A 736 -4.17 15.50 5.45
N GLY A 737 -5.41 15.00 5.51
CA GLY A 737 -6.12 14.42 4.35
C GLY A 737 -6.22 12.89 4.29
N ALA A 738 -5.66 12.15 5.25
CA ALA A 738 -5.80 10.69 5.31
C ALA A 738 -7.17 10.27 5.89
N GLY A 739 -7.91 9.46 5.13
CA GLY A 739 -9.32 9.10 5.33
C GLY A 739 -9.63 8.18 6.53
N ALA A 740 -10.92 7.85 6.68
CA ALA A 740 -11.63 7.32 7.84
C ALA A 740 -11.83 8.25 9.05
N ARG A 741 -13.07 8.26 9.56
CA ARG A 741 -13.51 8.98 10.76
C ARG A 741 -13.12 8.21 12.03
N GLY A 742 -13.28 8.81 13.20
CA GLY A 742 -13.01 8.15 14.48
C GLY A 742 -12.10 8.97 15.39
N SER A 743 -12.47 9.06 16.66
CA SER A 743 -11.84 9.95 17.65
C SER A 743 -11.29 9.16 18.84
N VAL A 744 -10.32 9.75 19.52
CA VAL A 744 -9.79 9.22 20.79
C VAL A 744 -10.39 10.03 21.94
N PHE A 745 -11.05 9.35 22.87
CA PHE A 745 -11.68 9.95 24.04
C PHE A 745 -10.97 9.49 25.31
N ILE A 746 -10.59 10.42 26.17
CA ILE A 746 -10.04 10.13 27.51
C ILE A 746 -11.11 10.50 28.54
N LEU A 747 -11.69 9.49 29.20
CA LEU A 747 -12.75 9.66 30.20
C LEU A 747 -12.26 9.25 31.59
N ARG A 748 -12.68 9.98 32.63
CA ARG A 748 -12.49 9.56 34.03
C ARG A 748 -13.65 8.70 34.47
N ALA A 749 -13.39 7.48 34.93
CA ALA A 749 -14.43 6.54 35.32
C ALA A 749 -15.42 7.15 36.33
N GLU A 750 -14.93 7.89 37.31
CA GLU A 750 -15.74 8.54 38.36
C GLU A 750 -16.72 9.61 37.85
N LEU A 751 -16.44 10.22 36.70
CA LEU A 751 -17.28 11.27 36.10
C LEU A 751 -18.25 10.73 35.04
N VAL A 752 -18.13 9.45 34.70
CA VAL A 752 -19.04 8.75 33.79
C VAL A 752 -20.15 8.13 34.61
N SER A 753 -21.41 8.44 34.26
CA SER A 753 -22.58 7.85 34.93
C SER A 753 -22.57 6.33 34.77
N ASP A 754 -23.13 5.60 35.73
CA ASP A 754 -23.17 4.12 35.65
C ASP A 754 -23.99 3.64 34.44
N GLU A 755 -25.00 4.41 34.04
CA GLU A 755 -25.78 4.21 32.82
C GLU A 755 -24.90 4.30 31.57
N ALA A 756 -24.15 5.40 31.41
CA ALA A 756 -23.26 5.58 30.26
C ALA A 756 -22.09 4.60 30.28
N ARG A 757 -21.57 4.21 31.46
CA ARG A 757 -20.52 3.19 31.58
C ARG A 757 -21.02 1.82 31.13
N SER A 758 -22.24 1.44 31.52
CA SER A 758 -22.87 0.18 31.10
C SER A 758 -23.12 0.18 29.60
N LEU A 759 -23.58 1.31 29.04
CA LEU A 759 -23.75 1.47 27.59
C LEU A 759 -22.43 1.43 26.82
N LEU A 760 -21.36 2.06 27.32
CA LEU A 760 -20.04 2.00 26.69
C LEU A 760 -19.53 0.55 26.62
N GLN A 761 -19.68 -0.20 27.71
CA GLN A 761 -19.28 -1.61 27.75
C GLN A 761 -20.15 -2.48 26.84
N SER A 762 -21.45 -2.21 26.78
CA SER A 762 -22.38 -2.99 25.94
C SER A 762 -22.22 -2.66 24.45
N ALA A 763 -21.98 -1.40 24.08
CA ALA A 763 -21.78 -0.96 22.70
C ALA A 763 -20.37 -1.27 22.17
N ALA A 764 -19.37 -1.42 23.05
CA ALA A 764 -18.00 -1.71 22.65
C ALA A 764 -17.89 -3.04 21.88
N ARG A 765 -17.13 -2.99 20.78
CA ARG A 765 -16.71 -4.18 20.01
C ARG A 765 -15.56 -4.92 20.70
N ALA A 766 -14.71 -4.19 21.43
CA ALA A 766 -13.66 -4.75 22.24
C ALA A 766 -13.48 -3.97 23.56
N VAL A 767 -13.31 -4.69 24.67
CA VAL A 767 -12.99 -4.12 26.00
C VAL A 767 -11.70 -4.72 26.52
N LEU A 768 -10.65 -3.92 26.57
CA LEU A 768 -9.30 -4.30 26.96
C LEU A 768 -8.93 -3.74 28.33
N PHE A 769 -8.09 -4.47 29.06
CA PHE A 769 -7.73 -4.15 30.44
C PHE A 769 -6.21 -4.09 30.60
N SER A 770 -5.69 -2.95 31.02
CA SER A 770 -4.25 -2.75 31.32
C SER A 770 -3.64 -3.86 32.19
N ARG A 771 -4.31 -4.26 33.27
CA ARG A 771 -3.85 -5.32 34.19
C ARG A 771 -3.63 -6.71 33.55
N ARG A 772 -4.13 -6.95 32.34
CA ARG A 772 -3.96 -8.23 31.63
C ARG A 772 -2.70 -8.24 30.75
N GLY A 773 -1.81 -7.27 30.92
CA GLY A 773 -0.56 -7.16 30.19
C GLY A 773 -0.72 -6.39 28.87
N SER A 774 0.29 -6.51 28.03
CA SER A 774 0.36 -5.87 26.71
C SER A 774 -0.78 -6.31 25.79
N LEU A 775 -1.03 -5.54 24.72
CA LEU A 775 -2.03 -5.92 23.72
C LEU A 775 -1.73 -7.29 23.10
N PHE A 776 -0.44 -7.58 22.87
CA PHE A 776 0.03 -8.86 22.35
C PHE A 776 -0.38 -10.03 23.25
N GLU A 777 -0.11 -9.94 24.56
CA GLU A 777 -0.42 -11.00 25.51
C GLU A 777 -1.92 -11.28 25.60
N GLN A 778 -2.73 -10.22 25.61
CA GLN A 778 -4.19 -10.35 25.66
C GLN A 778 -4.74 -11.02 24.41
N LEU A 779 -4.27 -10.62 23.22
CA LEU A 779 -4.71 -11.25 21.97
C LEU A 779 -4.23 -12.71 21.90
N ARG A 780 -2.98 -13.01 22.29
CA ARG A 780 -2.47 -14.39 22.29
C ARG A 780 -3.32 -15.35 23.14
N LEU A 781 -3.76 -14.91 24.32
CA LEU A 781 -4.63 -15.71 25.20
C LEU A 781 -6.01 -15.99 24.59
N LEU A 782 -6.51 -15.09 23.74
CA LEU A 782 -7.77 -15.29 23.03
C LEU A 782 -7.67 -16.38 21.97
N ASP A 783 -6.52 -16.52 21.27
CA ASP A 783 -6.34 -17.60 20.28
C ASP A 783 -6.48 -18.97 20.94
N GLU A 784 -5.84 -19.16 22.10
CA GLU A 784 -5.89 -20.41 22.85
C GLU A 784 -7.32 -20.76 23.26
N SER A 785 -8.11 -19.75 23.65
CA SER A 785 -9.52 -19.93 24.02
C SER A 785 -10.41 -20.23 22.80
N GLU A 786 -10.20 -19.58 21.67
CA GLU A 786 -11.02 -19.75 20.46
C GLU A 786 -10.82 -21.14 19.84
N LEU A 787 -9.57 -21.63 19.82
CA LEU A 787 -9.23 -23.00 19.39
C LEU A 787 -9.95 -24.06 20.23
N ALA A 788 -10.12 -23.81 21.53
CA ALA A 788 -10.83 -24.74 22.43
C ALA A 788 -12.35 -24.79 22.18
N VAL A 789 -12.97 -23.70 21.73
CA VAL A 789 -14.42 -23.65 21.45
C VAL A 789 -14.78 -24.26 20.09
N ALA A 790 -13.92 -24.05 19.07
CA ALA A 790 -14.14 -24.53 17.70
C ALA A 790 -14.34 -26.06 17.59
N THR A 791 -13.72 -26.83 18.49
CA THR A 791 -13.83 -28.31 18.51
C THR A 791 -15.18 -28.83 18.99
N SER A 792 -16.04 -27.98 19.56
CA SER A 792 -17.30 -28.39 20.22
C SER A 792 -18.55 -28.30 19.34
N GLN A 793 -18.55 -27.47 18.29
CA GLN A 793 -19.78 -27.13 17.55
C GLN A 793 -19.91 -27.82 16.18
N LYS A 794 -20.29 -29.10 16.17
CA LYS A 794 -20.94 -29.71 15.00
C LYS A 794 -22.45 -29.70 15.20
N ARG A 795 -23.13 -28.66 14.72
CA ARG A 795 -24.60 -28.67 14.63
C ARG A 795 -25.02 -29.51 13.42
N ILE A 796 -25.66 -30.64 13.69
CA ILE A 796 -26.32 -31.47 12.68
C ILE A 796 -27.61 -30.74 12.28
N ALA A 797 -27.72 -30.37 11.00
CA ALA A 797 -28.98 -29.86 10.46
C ALA A 797 -30.08 -30.91 10.66
N PRO A 798 -31.27 -30.53 11.19
CA PRO A 798 -32.38 -31.47 11.27
C PRO A 798 -32.74 -31.92 9.85
N LYS A 799 -32.71 -33.24 9.59
CA LYS A 799 -33.27 -33.80 8.37
C LYS A 799 -34.76 -33.45 8.34
N GLY A 800 -35.18 -32.68 7.35
CA GLY A 800 -36.58 -32.34 7.13
C GLY A 800 -37.42 -33.62 7.09
N VAL A 801 -38.45 -33.69 7.92
CA VAL A 801 -39.43 -34.79 7.89
C VAL A 801 -40.20 -34.65 6.57
N PRO A 802 -40.27 -35.70 5.72
CA PRO A 802 -41.11 -35.66 4.54
C PRO A 802 -42.55 -35.39 4.96
N GLN A 803 -43.07 -34.21 4.64
CA GLN A 803 -44.49 -33.95 4.83
C GLN A 803 -45.27 -34.73 3.77
N PRO A 804 -46.31 -35.48 4.15
CA PRO A 804 -47.18 -36.12 3.17
C PRO A 804 -47.79 -35.04 2.27
N VAL A 805 -47.75 -35.27 0.96
CA VAL A 805 -48.40 -34.41 -0.03
C VAL A 805 -49.88 -34.31 0.37
N PRO A 806 -50.40 -33.11 0.71
CA PRO A 806 -51.81 -32.96 1.03
C PRO A 806 -52.65 -33.44 -0.15
N ALA A 807 -53.74 -34.18 0.13
CA ALA A 807 -54.72 -34.50 -0.91
C ALA A 807 -55.18 -33.18 -1.56
N GLN A 808 -55.15 -33.11 -2.90
CA GLN A 808 -55.57 -31.90 -3.61
C GLN A 808 -57.03 -31.59 -3.25
N PRO A 809 -57.31 -30.46 -2.58
CA PRO A 809 -58.68 -30.07 -2.27
C PRO A 809 -59.45 -29.76 -3.56
N GLU A 810 -60.78 -29.81 -3.53
CA GLU A 810 -61.58 -29.29 -4.65
C GLU A 810 -61.40 -27.77 -4.73
N ILE A 811 -60.89 -27.30 -5.86
CA ILE A 811 -60.54 -25.90 -6.10
C ILE A 811 -61.26 -25.42 -7.36
N GLU A 812 -61.89 -24.26 -7.26
CA GLU A 812 -62.51 -23.53 -8.35
C GLU A 812 -61.50 -22.59 -9.03
N PHE A 813 -61.60 -22.44 -10.35
CA PHE A 813 -60.79 -21.52 -11.16
C PHE A 813 -59.26 -21.72 -11.03
N PHE A 814 -58.79 -22.97 -11.05
CA PHE A 814 -57.35 -23.27 -10.96
C PHE A 814 -56.53 -22.64 -12.11
N ASN A 815 -55.50 -21.87 -11.76
CA ASN A 815 -54.69 -21.10 -12.71
C ASN A 815 -53.26 -21.66 -12.93
N GLY A 816 -52.99 -22.89 -12.48
CA GLY A 816 -51.68 -23.53 -12.55
C GLY A 816 -50.83 -23.39 -11.27
N LEU A 817 -51.13 -22.41 -10.41
CA LEU A 817 -50.46 -22.21 -9.11
C LEU A 817 -51.42 -22.24 -7.92
N GLY A 818 -52.72 -22.06 -8.16
CA GLY A 818 -53.73 -22.05 -7.12
C GLY A 818 -55.14 -21.82 -7.65
N GLY A 819 -56.12 -21.82 -6.76
CA GLY A 819 -57.53 -21.56 -7.07
C GLY A 819 -58.31 -21.19 -5.82
N PHE A 820 -59.58 -20.86 -5.97
CA PHE A 820 -60.48 -20.56 -4.85
C PHE A 820 -61.11 -21.83 -4.30
N SER A 821 -61.24 -21.93 -2.97
CA SER A 821 -62.00 -23.00 -2.31
C SER A 821 -63.00 -22.41 -1.33
N HIS A 822 -63.87 -23.28 -0.80
CA HIS A 822 -64.93 -22.92 0.14
C HIS A 822 -65.81 -21.75 -0.36
N ASP A 823 -66.38 -21.91 -1.57
CA ASP A 823 -67.24 -20.92 -2.24
C ASP A 823 -66.58 -19.52 -2.38
N GLY A 824 -65.27 -19.46 -2.65
CA GLY A 824 -64.55 -18.21 -2.87
C GLY A 824 -64.05 -17.50 -1.61
N ARG A 825 -64.16 -18.11 -0.43
CA ARG A 825 -63.73 -17.51 0.85
C ARG A 825 -62.24 -17.67 1.15
N GLU A 826 -61.58 -18.61 0.50
CA GLU A 826 -60.14 -18.83 0.60
C GLU A 826 -59.53 -19.03 -0.78
N TYR A 827 -58.29 -18.56 -0.94
CA TYR A 827 -57.48 -18.83 -2.12
C TYR A 827 -56.33 -19.76 -1.72
N LEU A 828 -56.32 -20.97 -2.27
CA LEU A 828 -55.30 -21.98 -2.00
C LEU A 828 -54.20 -21.86 -3.06
N THR A 829 -52.96 -21.65 -2.60
CA THR A 829 -51.76 -21.72 -3.44
C THR A 829 -51.10 -23.09 -3.26
N ILE A 830 -50.87 -23.80 -4.37
CA ILE A 830 -50.24 -25.12 -4.40
C ILE A 830 -48.92 -25.00 -5.17
N LEU A 831 -47.81 -25.00 -4.44
CA LEU A 831 -46.47 -24.95 -5.02
C LEU A 831 -45.82 -26.33 -4.95
N GLY A 832 -45.43 -26.86 -6.11
CA GLY A 832 -44.53 -28.01 -6.19
C GLY A 832 -43.07 -27.65 -5.87
N GLU A 833 -42.20 -28.66 -5.78
CA GLU A 833 -40.77 -28.44 -5.60
C GLU A 833 -40.19 -27.57 -6.73
N GLY A 834 -39.51 -26.47 -6.37
CA GLY A 834 -38.95 -25.52 -7.34
C GLY A 834 -39.95 -24.59 -8.02
N GLN A 835 -41.24 -24.61 -7.64
CA GLN A 835 -42.24 -23.64 -8.10
C GLN A 835 -42.39 -22.47 -7.13
N TRP A 836 -42.59 -21.28 -7.70
CA TRP A 836 -42.78 -20.04 -6.94
C TRP A 836 -43.99 -19.29 -7.51
N THR A 837 -44.65 -18.49 -6.66
CA THR A 837 -45.66 -17.52 -7.13
C THR A 837 -45.01 -16.51 -8.09
N PRO A 838 -45.72 -15.83 -9.01
CA PRO A 838 -45.08 -14.88 -9.93
C PRO A 838 -44.57 -13.60 -9.24
N ALA A 839 -45.17 -13.25 -8.11
CA ALA A 839 -44.78 -12.14 -7.23
C ALA A 839 -44.91 -12.57 -5.76
N PRO A 840 -44.20 -11.90 -4.82
CA PRO A 840 -44.30 -12.21 -3.40
C PRO A 840 -45.73 -12.05 -2.90
N TRP A 841 -46.27 -13.10 -2.28
CA TRP A 841 -47.56 -13.05 -1.59
C TRP A 841 -47.32 -12.82 -0.11
N ILE A 842 -47.95 -11.78 0.47
CA ILE A 842 -47.74 -11.35 1.86
C ILE A 842 -49.04 -11.53 2.66
N ASN A 843 -48.94 -12.18 3.81
CA ASN A 843 -49.99 -12.24 4.81
C ASN A 843 -49.68 -11.26 5.93
N VAL A 844 -50.63 -10.37 6.23
CA VAL A 844 -50.55 -9.42 7.35
C VAL A 844 -51.49 -9.89 8.45
N ILE A 845 -50.93 -10.20 9.62
CA ILE A 845 -51.67 -10.72 10.77
C ILE A 845 -51.47 -9.74 11.92
N ALA A 846 -52.53 -9.02 12.31
CA ALA A 846 -52.44 -7.97 13.31
C ALA A 846 -53.70 -7.87 14.18
N ASN A 847 -53.50 -7.32 15.38
CA ASN A 847 -54.52 -6.87 16.32
C ASN A 847 -54.17 -5.43 16.77
N PRO A 848 -54.95 -4.79 17.66
CA PRO A 848 -54.68 -3.39 18.06
C PRO A 848 -53.33 -3.11 18.74
N SER A 849 -52.65 -4.12 19.30
CA SER A 849 -51.40 -3.94 20.04
C SER A 849 -50.19 -4.62 19.41
N PHE A 850 -50.39 -5.54 18.47
CA PHE A 850 -49.31 -6.33 17.89
C PHE A 850 -49.66 -6.80 16.47
N GLY A 851 -48.67 -6.90 15.61
CA GLY A 851 -48.84 -7.55 14.33
C GLY A 851 -47.52 -8.04 13.73
N PHE A 852 -47.67 -8.83 12.69
CA PHE A 852 -46.56 -9.28 11.87
C PHE A 852 -47.01 -9.44 10.42
N GLN A 853 -46.05 -9.41 9.52
CA GLN A 853 -46.25 -9.86 8.14
C GLN A 853 -45.34 -11.02 7.84
N THR A 854 -45.80 -11.94 7.00
CA THR A 854 -44.98 -13.04 6.46
C THR A 854 -45.27 -13.20 4.98
N SER A 855 -44.22 -13.34 4.18
CA SER A 855 -44.31 -13.71 2.78
C SER A 855 -44.34 -15.23 2.64
N VAL A 856 -44.77 -15.72 1.47
CA VAL A 856 -44.68 -17.14 1.10
C VAL A 856 -43.24 -17.69 1.08
N GLU A 857 -42.25 -16.81 1.02
CA GLU A 857 -40.82 -17.13 1.06
C GLU A 857 -40.23 -17.02 2.49
N GLY A 858 -41.08 -16.77 3.50
CA GLY A 858 -40.67 -16.66 4.91
C GLY A 858 -40.09 -15.30 5.31
N GLY A 859 -40.08 -14.32 4.41
CA GLY A 859 -39.67 -12.95 4.71
C GLY A 859 -40.75 -12.21 5.51
N GLY A 860 -40.37 -11.37 6.46
CA GLY A 860 -41.35 -10.72 7.32
C GLY A 860 -40.74 -9.80 8.36
N TYR A 861 -41.60 -9.14 9.12
CA TYR A 861 -41.21 -8.44 10.35
C TYR A 861 -42.39 -8.35 11.31
N THR A 862 -42.09 -8.07 12.57
CA THR A 862 -43.04 -7.97 13.69
C THR A 862 -43.02 -6.54 14.25
N TRP A 863 -44.13 -6.09 14.81
CA TRP A 863 -44.26 -4.75 15.39
C TRP A 863 -45.22 -4.74 16.57
N GLY A 864 -45.04 -3.76 17.47
CA GLY A 864 -45.98 -3.46 18.54
C GLY A 864 -46.72 -2.16 18.26
N VAL A 865 -48.05 -2.14 18.33
CA VAL A 865 -48.93 -0.97 18.12
C VAL A 865 -48.88 -0.37 16.69
N ASN A 866 -47.70 -0.07 16.14
CA ASN A 866 -47.52 0.57 14.86
C ASN A 866 -46.39 -0.10 14.05
N SER A 867 -46.72 -0.53 12.83
CA SER A 867 -45.81 -1.24 11.93
C SER A 867 -44.68 -0.39 11.33
N GLN A 868 -44.82 0.94 11.36
CA GLN A 868 -43.82 1.86 10.83
C GLN A 868 -42.86 2.36 11.92
N GLN A 869 -43.38 2.66 13.12
CA GLN A 869 -42.62 3.36 14.16
C GLN A 869 -42.09 2.44 15.28
N ASN A 870 -42.64 1.23 15.43
CA ASN A 870 -42.31 0.35 16.55
C ASN A 870 -42.12 -1.10 16.09
N GLN A 871 -41.16 -1.27 15.19
CA GLN A 871 -40.71 -2.56 14.68
C GLN A 871 -39.93 -3.30 15.76
N LEU A 872 -40.31 -4.54 16.03
CA LEU A 872 -39.65 -5.40 17.01
C LEU A 872 -38.58 -6.28 16.37
N THR A 873 -38.77 -6.63 15.08
CA THR A 873 -37.76 -7.26 14.24
C THR A 873 -37.50 -6.38 13.02
N PRO A 874 -36.29 -6.40 12.45
CA PRO A 874 -35.97 -5.58 11.28
C PRO A 874 -36.87 -5.91 10.09
N TRP A 875 -37.32 -4.88 9.36
CA TRP A 875 -37.94 -5.06 8.06
C TRP A 875 -36.88 -5.30 6.98
N SER A 876 -36.97 -6.43 6.26
CA SER A 876 -36.16 -6.67 5.06
C SER A 876 -36.78 -5.94 3.86
N ASN A 877 -36.17 -4.83 3.46
CA ASN A 877 -36.55 -4.05 2.27
C ASN A 877 -35.77 -4.50 1.02
N ASP A 878 -35.53 -5.81 0.90
CA ASP A 878 -34.88 -6.42 -0.25
C ASP A 878 -35.90 -6.55 -1.42
N PRO A 879 -35.63 -5.97 -2.61
CA PRO A 879 -36.54 -6.03 -3.74
C PRO A 879 -36.49 -7.34 -4.57
N VAL A 880 -35.59 -8.30 -4.26
CA VAL A 880 -35.33 -9.51 -5.07
C VAL A 880 -35.62 -10.81 -4.35
#